data_AF-M4CLG9-F1
#
_entry.id   AF-M4CLG9-F1
#
_cell.length_a   1.000
_cell.length_b   1.000
_cell.length_c   1.000
_cell.angle_alpha   90.00
_cell.angle_beta   90.00
_cell.angle_gamma   90.00
#
_symmetry.space_group_name_H-M   'P 1'
#
loop_
_entity.id
_entity.type
_entity.pdbx_description
1 polymer ?
#
loop_
_entity_poly.entity_id
_entity_poly.type
_entity_poly.pdbx_seq_one_letter_code
_entity_poly.pdbx_strand_id
1 'polypeptide(L)'
;MDGGDDMDSLFEGMELFTPSSSQLSDNSPAILPPSKEAETTVITAPAAEATEAMSEPLDEDMFSDLTIVTPVQHVPEAVTHQSPLPSSSSSSSSMRRQVSRRKKRSGGLRIGYGRHEVNDDEDDDSVSQQSADSVSQLSDSVNQVTDSVSQLSDSVNQITDSVNQEPDVPVVDQPLDSVKAQIEGKLKLARALAASVTSSRKNAIRKRRQASENLRLASKAHDELEKQLEEAIEAEDFDAAEKISESLADAERDKLSLMALLRQAESDCDAIESKMEEVLLSQIAAEEESASLLRGFCTDAESEAESILEKADAFCVEETGKWNSCCEDVEFRKVELDIESVIVDNVRLSLNDTLEGSVEQEMKEKEMLGKKKEHLSNELEELLALVKAKEKEIDENDSQIKAVEERINSVVSGYKELQASMDKMFSDLQAGLSQVDTETEDLSRKKKDVDEFVASEKERGAKLRELVSVSADEANEYEEVIKLRKTLMSYVSKTREERAKLVSIEEKLSEEVQRLQEEVSSTRESLKEQSSRKSIIQQNITSFMDKIMFIEKRMPELEAEKKVAASTRNFKEAGRIAAELKSLNLEKDKIQTETGQANTELEKAEEEIEETIKRLQELERLILSKEKELSVSRFQRLRIDSGTAKAERSAALELSDLEEANLLLEEAQEAESEAEKLKLTCGIKEEEEEAKPCECFVSMELIATFGLKKLQELAESVPS
;
A
#
# COMPACT_ATOMS: atom_id res chain seq x y z
N MET A 1 -39.60 57.78 -19.33
CA MET A 1 -40.73 57.76 -20.28
C MET A 1 -41.44 56.45 -20.01
N ASP A 2 -42.65 56.52 -19.43
CA ASP A 2 -43.91 56.76 -20.17
C ASP A 2 -44.33 55.40 -20.77
N GLY A 3 -45.40 54.71 -20.35
CA GLY A 3 -46.72 55.16 -19.89
C GLY A 3 -47.74 54.59 -20.89
N GLY A 4 -48.86 53.95 -20.52
CA GLY A 4 -49.39 53.54 -19.21
C GLY A 4 -50.48 52.47 -19.41
N ASP A 5 -51.27 52.22 -18.36
CA ASP A 5 -52.74 52.43 -18.30
C ASP A 5 -53.62 51.91 -19.49
N ASP A 6 -54.77 51.24 -19.30
CA ASP A 6 -55.50 50.89 -18.07
C ASP A 6 -56.69 49.93 -18.35
N MET A 7 -57.45 49.56 -17.29
CA MET A 7 -58.79 48.94 -17.29
C MET A 7 -58.90 47.45 -17.72
N ASP A 8 -59.90 46.67 -17.27
CA ASP A 8 -61.15 47.00 -16.55
C ASP A 8 -61.27 46.33 -15.16
N SER A 9 -62.04 46.99 -14.28
CA SER A 9 -62.41 46.53 -12.93
C SER A 9 -63.83 45.96 -12.90
N LEU A 10 -64.16 45.06 -11.96
CA LEU A 10 -65.52 44.52 -11.82
C LEU A 10 -65.94 44.21 -10.37
N PHE A 11 -66.60 45.20 -9.76
CA PHE A 11 -67.24 45.24 -8.44
C PHE A 11 -66.30 45.15 -7.20
N GLU A 12 -66.23 46.11 -6.26
CA GLU A 12 -67.13 47.20 -5.79
C GLU A 12 -68.20 46.79 -4.76
N GLY A 13 -68.18 47.47 -3.60
CA GLY A 13 -69.19 47.38 -2.54
C GLY A 13 -68.93 46.31 -1.47
N MET A 14 -69.37 46.46 -0.22
CA MET A 14 -69.89 47.69 0.43
C MET A 14 -69.80 47.58 1.97
N GLU A 15 -69.93 48.71 2.68
CA GLU A 15 -69.67 48.81 4.12
C GLU A 15 -70.85 48.44 5.05
N LEU A 16 -70.49 48.21 6.32
CA LEU A 16 -71.24 48.53 7.56
C LEU A 16 -72.58 47.83 7.87
N PHE A 17 -72.62 47.20 9.07
CA PHE A 17 -73.54 47.59 10.14
C PHE A 17 -72.93 47.31 11.54
N THR A 18 -73.29 48.13 12.53
CA THR A 18 -72.95 47.99 13.96
C THR A 18 -74.25 47.96 14.79
N PRO A 19 -74.25 47.49 16.05
CA PRO A 19 -73.72 48.24 17.21
C PRO A 19 -72.58 47.41 17.91
N SER A 20 -72.14 47.55 19.18
CA SER A 20 -72.70 48.14 20.40
C SER A 20 -71.65 48.68 21.40
N SER A 21 -72.15 49.35 22.43
CA SER A 21 -71.45 49.98 23.57
C SER A 21 -70.85 48.97 24.59
N SER A 22 -69.95 49.33 25.52
CA SER A 22 -69.80 50.65 26.19
C SER A 22 -68.41 50.98 26.75
N GLN A 23 -67.99 52.25 26.55
CA GLN A 23 -67.25 53.14 27.49
C GLN A 23 -65.80 52.75 27.91
N LEU A 24 -64.83 53.67 28.04
CA LEU A 24 -64.84 55.16 28.06
C LEU A 24 -63.46 55.76 27.63
N SER A 25 -63.48 56.87 26.88
CA SER A 25 -62.48 57.97 26.75
C SER A 25 -60.98 57.72 27.10
N ASP A 26 -60.06 57.74 26.13
CA ASP A 26 -59.39 58.92 25.50
C ASP A 26 -58.23 59.56 26.30
N ASN A 27 -56.99 59.40 25.81
CA ASN A 27 -56.21 60.49 25.18
C ASN A 27 -54.87 59.99 24.59
N SER A 28 -54.47 60.58 23.48
CA SER A 28 -53.23 60.30 22.71
C SER A 28 -52.25 61.50 22.85
N PRO A 29 -51.10 61.58 22.12
CA PRO A 29 -50.29 60.55 21.46
C PRO A 29 -48.76 60.67 21.80
N ALA A 30 -47.91 59.88 21.13
CA ALA A 30 -46.78 60.36 20.29
C ALA A 30 -45.37 59.74 20.49
N ILE A 31 -44.85 59.22 19.36
CA ILE A 31 -43.43 59.21 18.92
C ILE A 31 -42.47 58.11 19.46
N LEU A 32 -41.64 57.65 18.52
CA LEU A 32 -40.65 56.56 18.52
C LEU A 32 -39.20 57.13 18.68
N PRO A 33 -38.10 56.36 18.48
CA PRO A 33 -37.66 55.08 19.06
C PRO A 33 -36.23 55.24 19.67
N PRO A 34 -35.19 54.44 19.32
CA PRO A 34 -34.80 53.11 19.84
C PRO A 34 -33.45 53.11 20.62
N SER A 35 -33.01 51.97 21.17
CA SER A 35 -31.73 51.29 20.83
C SER A 35 -31.30 50.20 21.83
N LYS A 36 -30.31 49.38 21.41
CA LYS A 36 -29.76 48.19 22.10
C LYS A 36 -28.74 48.55 23.19
N GLU A 37 -28.55 47.61 24.13
CA GLU A 37 -27.28 46.99 24.61
C GLU A 37 -27.51 46.42 26.03
N ALA A 38 -26.75 45.48 26.62
CA ALA A 38 -25.97 44.31 26.21
C ALA A 38 -25.09 43.95 27.43
N GLU A 39 -25.35 42.82 28.10
CA GLU A 39 -24.49 42.19 29.15
C GLU A 39 -24.25 43.04 30.45
N THR A 40 -23.68 42.58 31.57
CA THR A 40 -22.91 41.35 31.93
C THR A 40 -23.14 40.89 33.40
N THR A 41 -23.25 39.57 33.61
CA THR A 41 -22.72 38.71 34.73
C THR A 41 -22.84 38.98 36.26
N VAL A 42 -22.83 37.84 37.01
CA VAL A 42 -22.08 37.52 38.27
C VAL A 42 -22.79 37.45 39.66
N ILE A 43 -22.90 36.19 40.18
CA ILE A 43 -22.79 35.68 41.59
C ILE A 43 -23.84 36.21 42.62
N THR A 44 -24.57 35.38 43.39
CA THR A 44 -24.11 34.67 44.63
C THR A 44 -25.15 33.64 45.12
N ALA A 45 -24.74 32.64 45.91
CA ALA A 45 -25.61 31.78 46.76
C ALA A 45 -25.06 31.74 48.22
N PRO A 46 -25.90 31.55 49.26
CA PRO A 46 -25.97 30.20 49.88
C PRO A 46 -27.31 29.83 50.60
N ALA A 47 -27.35 28.58 51.09
CA ALA A 47 -27.98 27.99 52.31
C ALA A 47 -28.90 28.82 53.26
N ALA A 48 -29.75 28.23 54.13
CA ALA A 48 -30.40 26.91 54.28
C ALA A 48 -31.32 26.94 55.53
N GLU A 49 -32.17 25.90 55.74
CA GLU A 49 -32.96 25.62 56.97
C GLU A 49 -34.03 26.65 57.39
N ALA A 50 -35.06 26.34 58.20
CA ALA A 50 -35.88 25.12 58.38
C ALA A 50 -37.08 25.43 59.31
N THR A 51 -38.26 24.86 59.05
CA THR A 51 -39.32 24.61 60.06
C THR A 51 -40.36 23.60 59.56
N GLU A 52 -40.69 22.59 60.36
CA GLU A 52 -41.67 21.53 60.04
C GLU A 52 -43.06 21.82 60.61
N ALA A 53 -44.12 21.26 60.00
CA ALA A 53 -45.48 21.26 60.57
C ALA A 53 -46.40 20.10 60.08
N MET A 54 -46.01 18.85 60.38
CA MET A 54 -46.88 17.67 60.63
C MET A 54 -47.88 17.12 59.57
N SER A 55 -48.11 15.80 59.68
CA SER A 55 -49.25 14.97 59.20
C SER A 55 -49.01 14.09 57.96
N GLU A 56 -49.50 12.85 58.05
CA GLU A 56 -49.28 11.70 57.16
C GLU A 56 -50.12 11.70 55.86
N PRO A 57 -49.77 10.86 54.85
CA PRO A 57 -50.49 10.76 53.59
C PRO A 57 -51.80 9.96 53.68
N LEU A 58 -52.62 10.06 52.63
CA LEU A 58 -53.70 9.14 52.30
C LEU A 58 -53.39 8.47 50.95
N ASP A 59 -53.85 7.23 50.79
CA ASP A 59 -53.44 6.30 49.74
C ASP A 59 -54.64 5.50 49.19
N GLU A 60 -54.39 4.73 48.13
CA GLU A 60 -55.19 3.63 47.55
C GLU A 60 -56.61 3.91 46.97
N ASP A 61 -56.71 3.67 45.66
CA ASP A 61 -57.69 2.80 44.99
C ASP A 61 -59.18 2.86 45.39
N MET A 62 -59.94 3.70 44.67
CA MET A 62 -61.36 3.43 44.41
C MET A 62 -61.54 2.78 43.04
N PHE A 63 -61.79 1.46 43.03
CA PHE A 63 -63.02 0.85 42.46
C PHE A 63 -62.87 -0.68 42.34
N SER A 64 -63.13 -1.38 43.43
CA SER A 64 -63.45 -2.82 43.43
C SER A 64 -64.92 -3.02 43.79
N ASP A 65 -65.64 -3.82 43.02
CA ASP A 65 -66.75 -4.62 43.57
C ASP A 65 -66.94 -5.93 42.78
N LEU A 66 -67.46 -6.97 43.45
CA LEU A 66 -67.66 -8.33 42.92
C LEU A 66 -69.18 -8.63 42.84
N THR A 67 -69.71 -9.59 42.08
CA THR A 67 -69.62 -11.07 42.27
C THR A 67 -70.32 -11.73 41.07
N ILE A 68 -69.76 -12.74 40.38
CA ILE A 68 -69.60 -14.17 40.75
C ILE A 68 -70.92 -14.90 41.07
N VAL A 69 -71.36 -15.76 40.13
CA VAL A 69 -72.00 -17.08 40.41
C VAL A 69 -71.56 -18.09 39.32
N THR A 70 -71.16 -19.31 39.71
CA THR A 70 -70.93 -20.50 38.84
C THR A 70 -71.53 -21.75 39.51
N PRO A 71 -71.77 -22.87 38.78
CA PRO A 71 -70.84 -24.04 38.82
C PRO A 71 -70.76 -24.88 37.49
N VAL A 72 -69.61 -25.40 37.01
CA VAL A 72 -68.92 -26.72 37.29
C VAL A 72 -69.74 -27.95 36.78
N GLN A 73 -69.25 -28.98 36.02
CA GLN A 73 -68.00 -29.79 36.07
C GLN A 73 -67.66 -30.64 34.78
N HIS A 74 -66.38 -31.03 34.57
CA HIS A 74 -65.76 -32.23 33.87
C HIS A 74 -66.18 -32.71 32.44
N VAL A 75 -65.29 -32.89 31.42
CA VAL A 75 -64.16 -33.88 31.21
C VAL A 75 -64.62 -35.33 30.87
N PRO A 76 -64.11 -36.08 29.84
CA PRO A 76 -63.42 -35.72 28.57
C PRO A 76 -63.73 -36.67 27.34
N GLU A 77 -62.92 -36.57 26.26
CA GLU A 77 -62.55 -37.61 25.25
C GLU A 77 -63.55 -38.19 24.19
N ALA A 78 -62.93 -38.81 23.16
CA ALA A 78 -63.42 -39.85 22.21
C ALA A 78 -63.78 -39.48 20.74
N VAL A 79 -63.11 -40.22 19.85
CA VAL A 79 -63.01 -40.18 18.38
C VAL A 79 -64.26 -40.73 17.64
N THR A 80 -64.62 -40.21 16.44
CA THR A 80 -64.85 -40.94 15.14
C THR A 80 -65.86 -40.29 14.15
N HIS A 81 -65.53 -40.41 12.85
CA HIS A 81 -66.34 -40.40 11.58
C HIS A 81 -67.76 -39.77 11.54
N GLN A 82 -68.21 -39.08 10.46
CA GLN A 82 -68.25 -39.50 9.04
C GLN A 82 -68.33 -38.31 8.04
N SER A 83 -68.19 -38.59 6.74
CA SER A 83 -68.46 -37.66 5.62
C SER A 83 -69.85 -37.88 5.00
N PRO A 84 -70.33 -37.02 4.08
CA PRO A 84 -70.08 -37.32 2.66
C PRO A 84 -69.78 -36.10 1.75
N LEU A 85 -69.07 -36.37 0.65
CA LEU A 85 -68.99 -35.52 -0.56
C LEU A 85 -70.17 -35.86 -1.50
N PRO A 86 -70.40 -35.08 -2.58
CA PRO A 86 -69.83 -35.52 -3.87
C PRO A 86 -69.41 -34.39 -4.84
N SER A 87 -68.44 -34.71 -5.73
CA SER A 87 -68.20 -34.10 -7.07
C SER A 87 -67.88 -32.58 -7.16
N SER A 88 -67.10 -32.07 -8.12
CA SER A 88 -66.29 -32.60 -9.25
C SER A 88 -65.49 -31.41 -9.86
N SER A 89 -64.36 -31.53 -10.58
CA SER A 89 -63.45 -32.64 -10.94
C SER A 89 -62.24 -32.10 -11.75
N SER A 90 -61.09 -32.80 -11.74
CA SER A 90 -60.02 -32.86 -12.78
C SER A 90 -59.34 -31.56 -13.27
N SER A 91 -58.05 -31.50 -13.65
CA SER A 91 -56.83 -32.35 -13.51
C SER A 91 -55.63 -31.44 -13.99
N SER A 92 -54.36 -31.81 -14.24
CA SER A 92 -53.48 -33.00 -14.23
C SER A 92 -52.03 -32.48 -14.39
N SER A 93 -50.92 -33.13 -14.01
CA SER A 93 -50.65 -34.39 -13.28
C SER A 93 -49.14 -34.46 -12.93
N SER A 94 -48.77 -35.17 -11.86
CA SER A 94 -47.37 -35.34 -11.40
C SER A 94 -46.67 -36.62 -11.93
N MET A 95 -45.32 -36.64 -11.97
CA MET A 95 -44.38 -37.82 -11.84
C MET A 95 -42.96 -37.47 -12.35
N ARG A 96 -41.81 -38.10 -11.97
CA ARG A 96 -41.43 -39.00 -10.84
C ARG A 96 -39.87 -39.06 -10.70
N ARG A 97 -39.41 -39.68 -9.60
CA ARG A 97 -38.10 -40.34 -9.25
C ARG A 97 -37.22 -40.79 -10.46
N GLN A 98 -35.89 -41.00 -10.36
CA GLN A 98 -35.23 -41.92 -9.40
C GLN A 98 -33.66 -41.91 -9.36
N VAL A 99 -33.13 -42.42 -8.23
CA VAL A 99 -31.74 -42.65 -7.76
C VAL A 99 -30.79 -43.42 -8.70
N SER A 100 -29.47 -43.13 -8.63
CA SER A 100 -28.37 -44.12 -8.82
C SER A 100 -27.14 -43.83 -7.93
N ARG A 101 -26.11 -44.71 -7.92
CA ARG A 101 -24.91 -44.75 -7.04
C ARG A 101 -23.69 -45.37 -7.75
N ARG A 102 -22.53 -45.44 -7.04
CA ARG A 102 -21.34 -46.35 -7.25
C ARG A 102 -20.27 -45.91 -8.29
N LYS A 103 -18.95 -46.21 -8.17
CA LYS A 103 -18.13 -46.86 -7.09
C LYS A 103 -16.59 -46.63 -7.23
N LYS A 104 -15.86 -46.58 -6.10
CA LYS A 104 -14.43 -46.92 -5.81
C LYS A 104 -13.44 -47.25 -6.96
N ARG A 105 -12.18 -46.79 -6.78
CA ARG A 105 -10.93 -47.55 -6.40
C ARG A 105 -9.82 -46.51 -6.10
N SER A 106 -9.05 -46.51 -5.00
CA SER A 106 -8.23 -47.50 -4.26
C SER A 106 -6.81 -47.70 -4.80
N GLY A 107 -5.84 -47.05 -4.16
CA GLY A 107 -4.39 -47.26 -4.28
C GLY A 107 -3.71 -46.93 -2.94
N GLY A 108 -2.55 -47.53 -2.68
CA GLY A 108 -1.78 -47.37 -1.43
C GLY A 108 -0.51 -48.22 -1.48
N LEU A 109 0.24 -48.28 -0.37
CA LEU A 109 1.63 -48.78 -0.26
C LEU A 109 2.65 -47.85 -0.97
N ARG A 110 3.87 -47.59 -0.44
CA ARG A 110 4.59 -48.15 0.73
C ARG A 110 5.28 -47.04 1.54
N ILE A 111 5.49 -47.29 2.83
CA ILE A 111 6.58 -46.66 3.62
C ILE A 111 7.71 -47.69 3.70
N GLY A 112 8.96 -47.25 3.55
CA GLY A 112 10.14 -48.11 3.67
C GLY A 112 11.11 -47.56 4.71
N TYR A 113 11.40 -48.36 5.74
CA TYR A 113 12.53 -48.15 6.64
C TYR A 113 13.69 -49.06 6.21
N GLY A 114 14.91 -48.52 6.16
CA GLY A 114 16.16 -49.26 6.05
C GLY A 114 17.13 -48.80 7.16
N ARG A 115 17.97 -49.70 7.66
CA ARG A 115 18.88 -49.44 8.80
C ARG A 115 20.17 -50.24 8.65
N HIS A 116 21.20 -49.72 9.31
CA HIS A 116 22.51 -50.30 9.67
C HIS A 116 23.70 -50.11 8.74
N GLU A 117 24.81 -49.80 9.41
CA GLU A 117 26.18 -49.76 8.95
C GLU A 117 26.76 -51.17 8.80
N VAL A 118 27.80 -51.30 7.97
CA VAL A 118 28.89 -52.28 8.11
C VAL A 118 30.18 -51.55 7.70
N ASN A 119 31.20 -51.59 8.55
CA ASN A 119 32.58 -51.26 8.16
C ASN A 119 33.22 -52.52 7.56
N ASP A 120 34.13 -52.33 6.61
CA ASP A 120 35.40 -53.08 6.51
C ASP A 120 36.40 -52.17 5.76
N ASP A 121 37.69 -52.29 6.08
CA ASP A 121 38.79 -51.38 5.66
C ASP A 121 39.66 -52.00 4.53
N GLU A 122 40.75 -51.26 4.18
CA GLU A 122 41.92 -51.64 3.36
C GLU A 122 41.92 -51.29 1.84
N ASP A 123 42.61 -50.18 1.55
CA ASP A 123 43.63 -49.92 0.50
C ASP A 123 43.37 -50.27 -0.99
N ASP A 124 43.37 -49.25 -1.88
CA ASP A 124 44.54 -48.88 -2.72
C ASP A 124 44.33 -47.51 -3.45
N ASP A 125 45.38 -46.98 -4.09
CA ASP A 125 45.53 -45.66 -4.76
C ASP A 125 44.31 -45.08 -5.55
N SER A 126 43.84 -43.87 -5.17
CA SER A 126 43.32 -42.85 -6.12
C SER A 126 43.10 -41.45 -5.50
N VAL A 127 44.11 -40.57 -5.49
CA VAL A 127 43.97 -39.16 -5.04
C VAL A 127 44.28 -38.18 -6.18
N SER A 128 43.29 -37.93 -7.06
CA SER A 128 43.36 -36.88 -8.12
C SER A 128 42.03 -36.48 -8.78
N GLN A 129 40.85 -36.99 -8.37
CA GLN A 129 39.59 -36.75 -9.13
C GLN A 129 38.39 -36.22 -8.32
N GLN A 130 38.43 -36.20 -6.98
CA GLN A 130 37.27 -35.79 -6.16
C GLN A 130 36.99 -34.27 -6.17
N SER A 131 37.97 -33.44 -6.49
CA SER A 131 37.83 -31.97 -6.56
C SER A 131 36.99 -31.51 -7.74
N ALA A 132 37.05 -32.17 -8.90
CA ALA A 132 36.26 -31.81 -10.08
C ALA A 132 34.77 -32.19 -9.93
N ASP A 133 34.49 -33.42 -9.48
CA ASP A 133 33.13 -33.97 -9.41
C ASP A 133 32.27 -33.24 -8.35
N SER A 134 32.91 -32.81 -7.25
CA SER A 134 32.29 -31.98 -6.20
C SER A 134 31.89 -30.59 -6.71
N VAL A 135 32.65 -30.00 -7.65
CA VAL A 135 32.37 -28.67 -8.22
C VAL A 135 31.23 -28.72 -9.24
N SER A 136 31.13 -29.79 -10.05
CA SER A 136 30.04 -29.93 -11.02
C SER A 136 28.66 -29.92 -10.35
N GLN A 137 28.52 -30.60 -9.20
CA GLN A 137 27.27 -30.65 -8.44
C GLN A 137 26.90 -29.29 -7.79
N LEU A 138 27.89 -28.45 -7.49
CA LEU A 138 27.66 -27.12 -6.92
C LEU A 138 27.13 -26.11 -7.96
N SER A 139 27.51 -26.25 -9.23
CA SER A 139 27.00 -25.42 -10.33
C SER A 139 25.58 -25.82 -10.75
N ASP A 140 25.31 -27.13 -10.91
CA ASP A 140 23.94 -27.62 -11.20
C ASP A 140 22.94 -27.21 -10.10
N SER A 141 23.40 -27.12 -8.85
CA SER A 141 22.61 -26.61 -7.73
C SER A 141 22.34 -25.09 -7.77
N VAL A 142 23.11 -24.29 -8.52
CA VAL A 142 22.72 -22.90 -8.84
C VAL A 142 21.69 -22.91 -9.94
N ASN A 143 21.97 -23.60 -11.05
CA ASN A 143 21.10 -23.66 -12.23
C ASN A 143 19.67 -24.13 -11.87
N GLN A 144 19.52 -25.14 -11.01
CA GLN A 144 18.19 -25.55 -10.54
C GLN A 144 17.47 -24.50 -9.67
N VAL A 145 18.20 -23.63 -8.97
CA VAL A 145 17.61 -22.55 -8.15
C VAL A 145 17.27 -21.35 -9.02
N THR A 146 18.13 -20.93 -9.95
CA THR A 146 17.79 -19.89 -10.93
C THR A 146 16.65 -20.34 -11.84
N ASP A 147 16.64 -21.59 -12.31
CA ASP A 147 15.49 -22.17 -13.02
C ASP A 147 14.23 -22.23 -12.14
N SER A 148 14.33 -22.58 -10.85
CA SER A 148 13.16 -22.59 -9.95
C SER A 148 12.57 -21.19 -9.74
N VAL A 149 13.41 -20.16 -9.57
CA VAL A 149 12.95 -18.77 -9.41
C VAL A 149 12.50 -18.18 -10.75
N SER A 150 13.06 -18.60 -11.89
CA SER A 150 12.57 -18.22 -13.22
C SER A 150 11.27 -18.94 -13.59
N GLN A 151 11.09 -20.20 -13.20
CA GLN A 151 9.80 -20.89 -13.30
C GLN A 151 8.75 -20.28 -12.36
N LEU A 152 9.16 -19.72 -11.21
CA LEU A 152 8.27 -18.88 -10.40
C LEU A 152 7.96 -17.55 -11.11
N SER A 153 8.93 -16.85 -11.71
CA SER A 153 8.68 -15.66 -12.53
C SER A 153 7.72 -15.95 -13.70
N ASP A 154 7.90 -17.04 -14.44
CA ASP A 154 7.05 -17.43 -15.56
C ASP A 154 5.67 -17.95 -15.12
N SER A 155 5.59 -18.63 -13.98
CA SER A 155 4.31 -18.97 -13.35
C SER A 155 3.60 -17.72 -12.85
N VAL A 156 4.32 -16.72 -12.37
CA VAL A 156 3.78 -15.42 -11.96
C VAL A 156 3.32 -14.64 -13.18
N ASN A 157 4.06 -14.62 -14.30
CA ASN A 157 3.60 -14.03 -15.56
C ASN A 157 2.30 -14.72 -16.05
N GLN A 158 2.20 -16.05 -15.93
CA GLN A 158 0.95 -16.77 -16.24
C GLN A 158 -0.17 -16.51 -15.22
N ILE A 159 0.13 -16.20 -13.96
CA ILE A 159 -0.87 -15.86 -12.93
C ILE A 159 -1.33 -14.40 -13.07
N THR A 160 -0.45 -13.45 -13.39
CA THR A 160 -0.83 -12.08 -13.72
C THR A 160 -1.62 -12.05 -15.02
N ASP A 161 -1.22 -12.78 -16.06
CA ASP A 161 -2.03 -12.97 -17.27
C ASP A 161 -3.37 -13.66 -16.98
N SER A 162 -3.44 -14.59 -16.01
CA SER A 162 -4.71 -15.23 -15.63
C SER A 162 -5.63 -14.32 -14.80
N VAL A 163 -5.07 -13.43 -13.97
CA VAL A 163 -5.82 -12.41 -13.21
C VAL A 163 -6.24 -11.25 -14.13
N ASN A 164 -5.47 -10.98 -15.19
CA ASN A 164 -5.80 -10.03 -16.25
C ASN A 164 -6.65 -10.68 -17.38
N GLN A 165 -7.11 -11.92 -17.20
CA GLN A 165 -8.00 -12.66 -18.12
C GLN A 165 -9.36 -12.99 -17.50
N GLU A 166 -9.88 -12.14 -16.62
CA GLU A 166 -11.33 -11.91 -16.62
C GLU A 166 -11.65 -10.86 -17.71
N PRO A 167 -12.71 -11.05 -18.52
CA PRO A 167 -13.01 -10.20 -19.68
C PRO A 167 -13.61 -8.85 -19.26
N ASP A 168 -13.81 -7.95 -20.23
CA ASP A 168 -14.58 -6.69 -20.10
C ASP A 168 -16.01 -6.93 -19.55
N VAL A 169 -16.13 -7.04 -18.23
CA VAL A 169 -17.37 -6.91 -17.47
C VAL A 169 -17.32 -5.53 -16.83
N PRO A 170 -18.33 -4.67 -17.04
CA PRO A 170 -18.29 -3.30 -16.52
C PRO A 170 -18.21 -3.32 -14.99
N VAL A 171 -17.16 -2.72 -14.46
CA VAL A 171 -16.94 -2.53 -13.02
C VAL A 171 -17.99 -1.54 -12.51
N VAL A 172 -19.01 -2.07 -11.84
CA VAL A 172 -20.17 -1.30 -11.34
C VAL A 172 -20.59 -1.72 -9.92
N ASP A 173 -20.30 -2.96 -9.51
CA ASP A 173 -20.67 -3.54 -8.20
C ASP A 173 -19.58 -4.48 -7.64
N GLN A 174 -18.30 -4.07 -7.65
CA GLN A 174 -17.24 -4.87 -7.04
C GLN A 174 -17.08 -4.51 -5.54
N PRO A 175 -17.39 -5.42 -4.60
CA PRO A 175 -17.38 -5.09 -3.18
C PRO A 175 -15.96 -4.88 -2.66
N LEU A 176 -15.80 -4.00 -1.67
CA LEU A 176 -14.50 -3.65 -1.08
C LEU A 176 -13.70 -4.88 -0.61
N ASP A 177 -14.36 -5.91 -0.07
CA ASP A 177 -13.71 -7.16 0.34
C ASP A 177 -13.03 -7.89 -0.83
N SER A 178 -13.59 -7.82 -2.04
CA SER A 178 -12.99 -8.37 -3.26
C SER A 178 -11.76 -7.58 -3.68
N VAL A 179 -11.85 -6.25 -3.65
CA VAL A 179 -10.73 -5.35 -3.96
C VAL A 179 -9.58 -5.59 -2.97
N LYS A 180 -9.87 -5.63 -1.67
CA LYS A 180 -8.86 -5.91 -0.63
C LYS A 180 -8.29 -7.32 -0.72
N ALA A 181 -9.08 -8.34 -1.11
CA ALA A 181 -8.55 -9.68 -1.36
C ALA A 181 -7.60 -9.74 -2.58
N GLN A 182 -7.91 -9.00 -3.65
CA GLN A 182 -7.05 -8.89 -4.84
C GLN A 182 -5.72 -8.19 -4.50
N ILE A 183 -5.78 -7.07 -3.78
CA ILE A 183 -4.63 -6.32 -3.27
C ILE A 183 -3.78 -7.19 -2.34
N GLU A 184 -4.39 -7.83 -1.34
CA GLU A 184 -3.67 -8.68 -0.39
C GLU A 184 -3.00 -9.88 -1.11
N GLY A 185 -3.66 -10.45 -2.13
CA GLY A 185 -3.08 -11.48 -2.99
C GLY A 185 -1.84 -11.02 -3.76
N LYS A 186 -1.93 -9.87 -4.46
CA LYS A 186 -0.80 -9.30 -5.23
C LYS A 186 0.37 -8.92 -4.33
N LEU A 187 0.10 -8.28 -3.19
CA LEU A 187 1.14 -7.89 -2.23
C LEU A 187 1.75 -9.10 -1.47
N LYS A 188 0.98 -10.16 -1.22
CA LYS A 188 1.54 -11.45 -0.72
C LYS A 188 2.48 -12.08 -1.73
N LEU A 189 2.13 -12.06 -3.01
CA LEU A 189 2.95 -12.61 -4.09
C LEU A 189 4.28 -11.85 -4.24
N ALA A 190 4.24 -10.52 -4.28
CA ALA A 190 5.44 -9.67 -4.35
C ALA A 190 6.39 -9.92 -3.15
N ARG A 191 5.87 -9.97 -1.92
CA ARG A 191 6.65 -10.27 -0.72
C ARG A 191 7.24 -11.69 -0.73
N ALA A 192 6.52 -12.67 -1.28
CA ALA A 192 7.02 -14.04 -1.43
C ALA A 192 8.16 -14.15 -2.45
N LEU A 193 8.08 -13.42 -3.57
CA LEU A 193 9.18 -13.30 -4.53
C LEU A 193 10.40 -12.65 -3.88
N ALA A 194 10.22 -11.54 -3.15
CA ALA A 194 11.32 -10.87 -2.44
C ALA A 194 12.02 -11.80 -1.45
N ALA A 195 11.25 -12.53 -0.62
CA ALA A 195 11.80 -13.53 0.30
C ALA A 195 12.57 -14.67 -0.40
N SER A 196 12.10 -15.08 -1.60
CA SER A 196 12.78 -16.10 -2.42
C SER A 196 14.11 -15.61 -2.98
N VAL A 197 14.16 -14.37 -3.49
CA VAL A 197 15.40 -13.74 -3.98
C VAL A 197 16.35 -13.47 -2.81
N THR A 198 15.86 -13.02 -1.65
CA THR A 198 16.64 -12.90 -0.40
C THR A 198 17.31 -14.22 0.00
N SER A 199 16.57 -15.33 -0.01
CA SER A 199 17.13 -16.65 0.31
C SER A 199 18.22 -17.05 -0.70
N SER A 200 17.97 -16.81 -1.98
CA SER A 200 18.95 -17.02 -3.06
C SER A 200 20.21 -16.17 -2.89
N ARG A 201 20.05 -14.89 -2.50
CA ARG A 201 21.12 -13.93 -2.23
C ARG A 201 22.02 -14.40 -1.09
N LYS A 202 21.43 -14.80 0.05
CA LYS A 202 22.18 -15.36 1.19
C LYS A 202 22.94 -16.65 0.80
N ASN A 203 22.39 -17.46 -0.12
CA ASN A 203 23.09 -18.64 -0.64
C ASN A 203 24.28 -18.28 -1.55
N ALA A 204 24.13 -17.30 -2.46
CA ALA A 204 25.21 -16.85 -3.33
C ALA A 204 26.33 -16.13 -2.57
N ILE A 205 25.98 -15.27 -1.61
CA ILE A 205 26.95 -14.62 -0.70
C ILE A 205 27.77 -15.66 0.06
N ARG A 206 27.13 -16.71 0.61
CA ARG A 206 27.85 -17.82 1.25
C ARG A 206 28.79 -18.57 0.30
N LYS A 207 28.42 -18.74 -0.98
CA LYS A 207 29.32 -19.30 -2.01
C LYS A 207 30.51 -18.38 -2.33
N ARG A 208 30.29 -17.06 -2.47
CA ARG A 208 31.37 -16.07 -2.65
C ARG A 208 32.36 -16.09 -1.49
N ARG A 209 31.88 -16.09 -0.25
CA ARG A 209 32.74 -16.21 0.95
C ARG A 209 33.54 -17.52 0.95
N GLN A 210 32.93 -18.65 0.61
CA GLN A 210 33.63 -19.94 0.52
C GLN A 210 34.70 -19.95 -0.60
N ALA A 211 34.40 -19.38 -1.77
CA ALA A 211 35.35 -19.27 -2.87
C ALA A 211 36.54 -18.36 -2.51
N SER A 212 36.29 -17.24 -1.82
CA SER A 212 37.32 -16.33 -1.32
C SER A 212 38.25 -17.00 -0.30
N GLU A 213 37.69 -17.69 0.70
CA GLU A 213 38.48 -18.43 1.70
C GLU A 213 39.32 -19.55 1.06
N ASN A 214 38.76 -20.30 0.11
CA ASN A 214 39.52 -21.31 -0.64
C ASN A 214 40.69 -20.69 -1.41
N LEU A 215 40.47 -19.57 -2.12
CA LEU A 215 41.51 -18.84 -2.85
C LEU A 215 42.58 -18.27 -1.90
N ARG A 216 42.19 -17.79 -0.71
CA ARG A 216 43.09 -17.27 0.33
C ARG A 216 43.97 -18.39 0.90
N LEU A 217 43.41 -19.58 1.12
CA LEU A 217 44.15 -20.76 1.57
C LEU A 217 45.11 -21.28 0.49
N ALA A 218 44.68 -21.34 -0.78
CA ALA A 218 45.53 -21.74 -1.90
C ALA A 218 46.68 -20.75 -2.15
N SER A 219 46.40 -19.43 -2.10
CA SER A 219 47.44 -18.40 -2.17
C SER A 219 48.49 -18.58 -1.07
N LYS A 220 48.07 -18.76 0.19
CA LYS A 220 49.02 -19.01 1.28
C LYS A 220 49.86 -20.29 1.07
N ALA A 221 49.29 -21.34 0.47
CA ALA A 221 50.02 -22.56 0.15
C ALA A 221 51.05 -22.33 -0.99
N HIS A 222 50.71 -21.51 -1.97
CA HIS A 222 51.63 -21.05 -3.02
C HIS A 222 52.79 -20.24 -2.43
N ASP A 223 52.51 -19.23 -1.59
CA ASP A 223 53.54 -18.38 -0.95
C ASP A 223 54.54 -19.22 -0.12
N GLU A 224 54.06 -20.27 0.56
CA GLU A 224 54.91 -21.19 1.33
C GLU A 224 55.75 -22.11 0.42
N LEU A 225 55.23 -22.51 -0.75
CA LEU A 225 56.00 -23.25 -1.77
C LEU A 225 57.07 -22.38 -2.45
N GLU A 226 56.79 -21.10 -2.74
CA GLU A 226 57.79 -20.15 -3.24
C GLU A 226 58.95 -20.01 -2.24
N LYS A 227 58.62 -19.86 -0.96
CA LYS A 227 59.61 -19.77 0.12
C LYS A 227 60.43 -21.06 0.26
N GLN A 228 59.82 -22.23 0.13
CA GLN A 228 60.53 -23.51 0.14
C GLN A 228 61.41 -23.72 -1.10
N LEU A 229 61.01 -23.17 -2.25
CA LEU A 229 61.83 -23.17 -3.47
C LEU A 229 63.08 -22.29 -3.29
N GLU A 230 62.94 -21.10 -2.69
CA GLU A 230 64.07 -20.21 -2.39
C GLU A 230 65.02 -20.86 -1.36
N GLU A 231 64.50 -21.46 -0.28
CA GLU A 231 65.32 -22.21 0.70
C GLU A 231 66.06 -23.41 0.07
N ALA A 232 65.45 -24.13 -0.88
CA ALA A 232 66.10 -25.24 -1.59
C ALA A 232 67.21 -24.75 -2.55
N ILE A 233 67.01 -23.60 -3.19
CA ILE A 233 68.02 -22.95 -4.04
C ILE A 233 69.19 -22.43 -3.20
N GLU A 234 68.95 -21.80 -2.05
CA GLU A 234 70.01 -21.39 -1.10
C GLU A 234 70.81 -22.58 -0.56
N ALA A 235 70.19 -23.76 -0.42
CA ALA A 235 70.83 -24.99 0.03
C ALA A 235 71.63 -25.75 -1.05
N GLU A 236 71.63 -25.28 -2.31
CA GLU A 236 72.13 -26.00 -3.49
C GLU A 236 71.47 -27.37 -3.74
N ASP A 237 70.27 -27.62 -3.20
CA ASP A 237 69.50 -28.86 -3.41
C ASP A 237 68.59 -28.74 -4.65
N PHE A 238 69.22 -28.84 -5.82
CA PHE A 238 68.53 -28.73 -7.11
C PHE A 238 67.52 -29.87 -7.35
N ASP A 239 67.74 -31.06 -6.77
CA ASP A 239 66.82 -32.19 -6.84
C ASP A 239 65.54 -31.94 -6.04
N ALA A 240 65.61 -31.18 -4.93
CA ALA A 240 64.44 -30.70 -4.20
C ALA A 240 63.78 -29.52 -4.94
N ALA A 241 64.56 -28.54 -5.41
CA ALA A 241 64.06 -27.35 -6.10
C ALA A 241 63.26 -27.69 -7.37
N GLU A 242 63.68 -28.69 -8.16
CA GLU A 242 62.92 -29.14 -9.35
C GLU A 242 61.51 -29.65 -8.97
N LYS A 243 61.41 -30.45 -7.90
CA LYS A 243 60.12 -30.99 -7.42
C LYS A 243 59.22 -29.93 -6.80
N ILE A 244 59.79 -28.98 -6.06
CA ILE A 244 59.03 -27.86 -5.49
C ILE A 244 58.53 -26.95 -6.62
N SER A 245 59.32 -26.74 -7.67
CA SER A 245 58.91 -26.00 -8.87
C SER A 245 57.75 -26.67 -9.63
N GLU A 246 57.75 -28.00 -9.75
CA GLU A 246 56.60 -28.74 -10.31
C GLU A 246 55.35 -28.57 -9.44
N SER A 247 55.48 -28.75 -8.10
CA SER A 247 54.38 -28.54 -7.15
C SER A 247 53.88 -27.08 -7.09
N LEU A 248 54.75 -26.10 -7.35
CA LEU A 248 54.39 -24.69 -7.43
C LEU A 248 53.58 -24.40 -8.71
N ALA A 249 53.96 -25.04 -9.82
CA ALA A 249 53.20 -24.97 -11.07
C ALA A 249 51.84 -25.70 -11.00
N ASP A 250 51.68 -26.70 -10.12
CA ASP A 250 50.38 -27.24 -9.73
C ASP A 250 49.59 -26.23 -8.89
N ALA A 251 50.18 -25.69 -7.83
CA ALA A 251 49.54 -24.74 -6.91
C ALA A 251 49.05 -23.46 -7.63
N GLU A 252 49.81 -22.94 -8.59
CA GLU A 252 49.40 -21.77 -9.38
C GLU A 252 48.22 -22.08 -10.31
N ARG A 253 48.15 -23.30 -10.88
CA ARG A 253 46.98 -23.74 -11.67
C ARG A 253 45.72 -23.86 -10.81
N ASP A 254 45.84 -24.40 -9.60
CA ASP A 254 44.72 -24.49 -8.66
C ASP A 254 44.29 -23.11 -8.15
N LYS A 255 45.24 -22.20 -7.87
CA LYS A 255 45.00 -20.79 -7.52
C LYS A 255 44.28 -20.04 -8.65
N LEU A 256 44.69 -20.20 -9.91
CA LEU A 256 44.01 -19.63 -11.07
C LEU A 256 42.59 -20.20 -11.25
N SER A 257 42.40 -21.51 -11.02
CA SER A 257 41.08 -22.16 -11.04
C SER A 257 40.15 -21.60 -9.96
N LEU A 258 40.64 -21.45 -8.72
CA LEU A 258 39.91 -20.85 -7.61
C LEU A 258 39.61 -19.36 -7.85
N MET A 259 40.51 -18.62 -8.51
CA MET A 259 40.27 -17.23 -8.91
C MET A 259 39.18 -17.10 -9.98
N ALA A 260 39.02 -18.08 -10.86
CA ALA A 260 37.89 -18.14 -11.79
C ALA A 260 36.57 -18.49 -11.07
N LEU A 261 36.61 -19.42 -10.11
CA LEU A 261 35.44 -19.77 -9.29
C LEU A 261 34.97 -18.61 -8.40
N LEU A 262 35.88 -17.80 -7.86
CA LEU A 262 35.52 -16.58 -7.12
C LEU A 262 34.81 -15.58 -8.04
N ARG A 263 35.38 -15.27 -9.22
CA ARG A 263 34.72 -14.37 -10.21
C ARG A 263 33.34 -14.86 -10.63
N GLN A 264 33.13 -16.17 -10.77
CA GLN A 264 31.80 -16.72 -11.05
C GLN A 264 30.85 -16.49 -9.88
N ALA A 265 31.28 -16.74 -8.64
CA ALA A 265 30.45 -16.51 -7.45
C ALA A 265 30.14 -15.03 -7.21
N GLU A 266 31.02 -14.11 -7.65
CA GLU A 266 30.77 -12.66 -7.69
C GLU A 266 29.72 -12.31 -8.76
N SER A 267 29.86 -12.83 -9.99
CA SER A 267 28.87 -12.65 -11.06
C SER A 267 27.48 -13.24 -10.69
N ASP A 268 27.43 -14.34 -9.94
CA ASP A 268 26.19 -14.91 -9.41
C ASP A 268 25.53 -13.96 -8.39
N CYS A 269 26.32 -13.26 -7.57
CA CYS A 269 25.80 -12.25 -6.64
C CYS A 269 25.25 -11.03 -7.41
N ASP A 270 25.99 -10.48 -8.37
CA ASP A 270 25.55 -9.34 -9.19
C ASP A 270 24.27 -9.65 -9.99
N ALA A 271 24.11 -10.89 -10.47
CA ALA A 271 22.90 -11.35 -11.13
C ALA A 271 21.69 -11.39 -10.18
N ILE A 272 21.88 -11.85 -8.95
CA ILE A 272 20.81 -11.94 -7.94
C ILE A 272 20.44 -10.55 -7.38
N GLU A 273 21.39 -9.62 -7.26
CA GLU A 273 21.10 -8.22 -6.95
C GLU A 273 20.20 -7.58 -8.02
N SER A 274 20.51 -7.76 -9.31
CA SER A 274 19.67 -7.29 -10.40
C SER A 274 18.27 -7.91 -10.38
N LYS A 275 18.15 -9.17 -9.93
CA LYS A 275 16.84 -9.83 -9.73
C LYS A 275 16.09 -9.30 -8.50
N MET A 276 16.78 -8.77 -7.48
CA MET A 276 16.15 -8.07 -6.37
C MET A 276 15.61 -6.70 -6.82
N GLU A 277 16.35 -5.99 -7.66
CA GLU A 277 15.93 -4.72 -8.30
C GLU A 277 14.67 -4.92 -9.18
N GLU A 278 14.63 -6.01 -9.98
CA GLU A 278 13.44 -6.43 -10.75
C GLU A 278 12.22 -6.74 -9.85
N VAL A 279 12.43 -7.45 -8.74
CA VAL A 279 11.34 -7.79 -7.79
C VAL A 279 10.86 -6.57 -7.00
N LEU A 280 11.75 -5.61 -6.67
CA LEU A 280 11.37 -4.32 -6.08
C LEU A 280 10.52 -3.49 -7.04
N LEU A 281 10.90 -3.41 -8.32
CA LEU A 281 10.10 -2.77 -9.37
C LEU A 281 8.72 -3.46 -9.52
N SER A 282 8.69 -4.78 -9.48
CA SER A 282 7.45 -5.58 -9.52
C SER A 282 6.55 -5.36 -8.30
N GLN A 283 7.14 -5.19 -7.11
CA GLN A 283 6.40 -4.84 -5.89
C GLN A 283 5.82 -3.42 -5.99
N ILE A 284 6.60 -2.45 -6.47
CA ILE A 284 6.16 -1.07 -6.67
C ILE A 284 4.98 -1.03 -7.66
N ALA A 285 5.02 -1.79 -8.76
CA ALA A 285 3.91 -1.89 -9.71
C ALA A 285 2.65 -2.51 -9.08
N ALA A 286 2.80 -3.52 -8.21
CA ALA A 286 1.68 -4.10 -7.47
C ALA A 286 1.08 -3.12 -6.44
N GLU A 287 1.91 -2.25 -5.83
CA GLU A 287 1.47 -1.19 -4.92
C GLU A 287 0.77 -0.05 -5.69
N GLU A 288 1.27 0.32 -6.88
CA GLU A 288 0.64 1.29 -7.80
C GLU A 288 -0.74 0.82 -8.27
N GLU A 289 -0.87 -0.46 -8.63
CA GLU A 289 -2.15 -1.05 -8.98
C GLU A 289 -3.09 -1.11 -7.76
N SER A 290 -2.56 -1.39 -6.57
CA SER A 290 -3.35 -1.42 -5.33
C SER A 290 -3.94 -0.05 -4.98
N ALA A 291 -3.16 1.02 -5.11
CA ALA A 291 -3.66 2.39 -5.02
C ALA A 291 -4.73 2.68 -6.08
N SER A 292 -4.49 2.26 -7.33
CA SER A 292 -5.42 2.49 -8.46
C SER A 292 -6.77 1.78 -8.27
N LEU A 293 -6.77 0.53 -7.78
CA LEU A 293 -7.97 -0.24 -7.47
C LEU A 293 -8.78 0.40 -6.33
N LEU A 294 -8.12 0.90 -5.28
CA LEU A 294 -8.78 1.64 -4.20
C LEU A 294 -9.35 2.98 -4.67
N ARG A 295 -8.65 3.72 -5.55
CA ARG A 295 -9.17 4.96 -6.16
C ARG A 295 -10.42 4.70 -7.00
N GLY A 296 -10.43 3.62 -7.79
CA GLY A 296 -11.61 3.19 -8.56
C GLY A 296 -12.80 2.84 -7.66
N PHE A 297 -12.57 2.01 -6.63
CA PHE A 297 -13.60 1.73 -5.62
C PHE A 297 -14.13 3.01 -4.97
N CYS A 298 -13.27 3.99 -4.67
CA CYS A 298 -13.71 5.28 -4.11
C CYS A 298 -14.65 6.02 -5.07
N THR A 299 -14.29 6.16 -6.36
CA THR A 299 -15.15 6.87 -7.32
C THR A 299 -16.50 6.18 -7.54
N ASP A 300 -16.51 4.84 -7.56
CA ASP A 300 -17.74 4.06 -7.77
C ASP A 300 -18.65 4.14 -6.52
N ALA A 301 -18.06 4.02 -5.32
CA ALA A 301 -18.78 4.12 -4.05
C ALA A 301 -19.23 5.55 -3.73
N GLU A 302 -18.52 6.59 -4.17
CA GLU A 302 -19.00 7.97 -4.16
C GLU A 302 -20.20 8.14 -5.10
N SER A 303 -20.13 7.63 -6.33
CA SER A 303 -21.21 7.77 -7.31
C SER A 303 -22.50 7.04 -6.89
N GLU A 304 -22.43 5.83 -6.35
CA GLU A 304 -23.61 5.18 -5.75
C GLU A 304 -24.05 5.91 -4.46
N ALA A 305 -23.13 6.40 -3.60
CA ALA A 305 -23.53 7.21 -2.44
C ALA A 305 -24.32 8.48 -2.81
N GLU A 306 -23.90 9.20 -3.86
CA GLU A 306 -24.65 10.33 -4.41
C GLU A 306 -25.98 9.87 -5.02
N SER A 307 -25.99 8.79 -5.80
CA SER A 307 -27.20 8.26 -6.43
C SER A 307 -28.24 7.79 -5.40
N ILE A 308 -27.82 7.21 -4.27
CA ILE A 308 -28.70 6.86 -3.14
C ILE A 308 -29.36 8.09 -2.55
N LEU A 309 -28.58 9.15 -2.33
CA LEU A 309 -29.08 10.39 -1.74
C LEU A 309 -30.05 11.10 -2.71
N GLU A 310 -29.74 11.12 -4.01
CA GLU A 310 -30.66 11.64 -5.04
C GLU A 310 -31.96 10.83 -5.10
N LYS A 311 -31.89 9.49 -5.12
CA LYS A 311 -33.08 8.60 -5.07
C LYS A 311 -33.91 8.86 -3.81
N ALA A 312 -33.28 9.01 -2.65
CA ALA A 312 -33.95 9.21 -1.36
C ALA A 312 -34.59 10.60 -1.24
N ASP A 313 -33.92 11.66 -1.69
CA ASP A 313 -34.47 13.01 -1.69
C ASP A 313 -35.56 13.18 -2.76
N ALA A 314 -35.45 12.54 -3.93
CA ALA A 314 -36.52 12.49 -4.92
C ALA A 314 -37.77 11.77 -4.38
N PHE A 315 -37.61 10.62 -3.75
CA PHE A 315 -38.70 9.91 -3.07
C PHE A 315 -39.32 10.74 -1.95
N CYS A 316 -38.50 11.42 -1.15
CA CYS A 316 -38.94 12.33 -0.10
C CYS A 316 -39.81 13.47 -0.66
N VAL A 317 -39.37 14.13 -1.74
CA VAL A 317 -40.13 15.20 -2.41
C VAL A 317 -41.44 14.67 -3.00
N GLU A 318 -41.43 13.50 -3.65
CA GLU A 318 -42.63 12.91 -4.24
C GLU A 318 -43.68 12.51 -3.18
N GLU A 319 -43.28 11.77 -2.16
CA GLU A 319 -44.22 11.32 -1.11
C GLU A 319 -44.62 12.44 -0.15
N THR A 320 -43.76 13.43 0.12
CA THR A 320 -44.15 14.63 0.89
C THR A 320 -45.14 15.48 0.10
N GLY A 321 -44.96 15.62 -1.22
CA GLY A 321 -45.92 16.32 -2.08
C GLY A 321 -47.31 15.65 -2.06
N LYS A 322 -47.36 14.31 -2.13
CA LYS A 322 -48.60 13.55 -1.97
C LYS A 322 -49.19 13.68 -0.56
N TRP A 323 -48.35 13.61 0.48
CA TRP A 323 -48.79 13.74 1.88
C TRP A 323 -49.42 15.12 2.13
N ASN A 324 -48.80 16.21 1.66
CA ASN A 324 -49.36 17.56 1.75
C ASN A 324 -50.76 17.62 1.09
N SER A 325 -50.88 17.17 -0.17
CA SER A 325 -52.17 17.17 -0.88
C SER A 325 -53.26 16.39 -0.15
N CYS A 326 -52.94 15.20 0.38
CA CYS A 326 -53.92 14.42 1.15
C CYS A 326 -54.21 15.02 2.54
N CYS A 327 -53.26 15.75 3.14
CA CYS A 327 -53.49 16.48 4.38
C CYS A 327 -54.44 17.67 4.13
N GLU A 328 -54.24 18.41 3.03
CA GLU A 328 -55.15 19.49 2.58
C GLU A 328 -56.57 18.94 2.31
N ASP A 329 -56.71 17.78 1.64
CA ASP A 329 -58.01 17.11 1.41
C ASP A 329 -58.70 16.63 2.70
N VAL A 330 -57.94 16.29 3.75
CA VAL A 330 -58.47 15.89 5.07
C VAL A 330 -58.82 17.11 5.92
N GLU A 331 -57.97 18.13 5.94
CA GLU A 331 -58.23 19.41 6.64
C GLU A 331 -59.44 20.13 6.06
N PHE A 332 -59.61 20.15 4.73
CA PHE A 332 -60.81 20.71 4.09
C PHE A 332 -62.08 20.01 4.56
N ARG A 333 -62.13 18.67 4.49
CA ARG A 333 -63.30 17.89 4.93
C ARG A 333 -63.55 18.00 6.44
N LYS A 334 -62.50 18.18 7.24
CA LYS A 334 -62.64 18.44 8.67
C LYS A 334 -63.33 19.79 8.92
N VAL A 335 -62.89 20.85 8.25
CA VAL A 335 -63.52 22.18 8.36
C VAL A 335 -64.96 22.16 7.83
N GLU A 336 -65.24 21.40 6.76
CA GLU A 336 -66.58 21.17 6.23
C GLU A 336 -67.49 20.49 7.28
N LEU A 337 -67.04 19.39 7.90
CA LEU A 337 -67.77 18.69 8.97
C LEU A 337 -67.91 19.51 10.26
N ASP A 338 -66.91 20.32 10.64
CA ASP A 338 -67.01 21.23 11.78
C ASP A 338 -68.11 22.29 11.55
N ILE A 339 -68.21 22.83 10.32
CA ILE A 339 -69.28 23.76 9.92
C ILE A 339 -70.65 23.05 9.93
N GLU A 340 -70.75 21.85 9.36
CA GLU A 340 -71.99 21.07 9.39
C GLU A 340 -72.42 20.72 10.83
N SER A 341 -71.48 20.39 11.71
CA SER A 341 -71.76 20.08 13.13
C SER A 341 -72.37 21.28 13.84
N VAL A 342 -71.79 22.48 13.66
CA VAL A 342 -72.32 23.72 14.23
C VAL A 342 -73.73 24.03 13.70
N ILE A 343 -74.01 23.74 12.42
CA ILE A 343 -75.34 23.91 11.83
C ILE A 343 -76.32 22.90 12.44
N VAL A 344 -75.97 21.61 12.53
CA VAL A 344 -76.81 20.56 13.12
C VAL A 344 -77.09 20.84 14.60
N ASP A 345 -76.10 21.29 15.36
CA ASP A 345 -76.27 21.67 16.77
C ASP A 345 -77.18 22.89 16.95
N ASN A 346 -77.02 23.93 16.13
CA ASN A 346 -77.88 25.12 16.18
C ASN A 346 -79.33 24.81 15.78
N VAL A 347 -79.53 23.92 14.79
CA VAL A 347 -80.86 23.39 14.45
C VAL A 347 -81.44 22.58 15.62
N ARG A 348 -80.64 21.70 16.24
CA ARG A 348 -81.05 20.88 17.39
C ARG A 348 -81.47 21.72 18.60
N LEU A 349 -80.73 22.77 18.92
CA LEU A 349 -81.05 23.70 20.01
C LEU A 349 -82.35 24.47 19.69
N SER A 350 -82.43 25.14 18.54
CA SER A 350 -83.63 25.92 18.17
C SER A 350 -84.90 25.08 18.04
N LEU A 351 -84.79 23.80 17.66
CA LEU A 351 -85.91 22.86 17.62
C LEU A 351 -86.40 22.49 19.02
N ASN A 352 -85.50 22.27 19.98
CA ASN A 352 -85.85 22.01 21.38
C ASN A 352 -86.54 23.24 22.02
N ASP A 353 -85.97 24.44 21.83
CA ASP A 353 -86.54 25.70 22.33
C ASP A 353 -87.97 25.92 21.78
N THR A 354 -88.17 25.64 20.49
CA THR A 354 -89.48 25.78 19.82
C THR A 354 -90.48 24.73 20.31
N LEU A 355 -90.03 23.49 20.54
CA LEU A 355 -90.87 22.41 21.07
C LEU A 355 -91.33 22.71 22.49
N GLU A 356 -90.43 23.13 23.38
CA GLU A 356 -90.76 23.46 24.77
C GLU A 356 -91.75 24.63 24.84
N GLY A 357 -91.49 25.72 24.11
CA GLY A 357 -92.40 26.86 24.01
C GLY A 357 -93.78 26.50 23.46
N SER A 358 -93.85 25.63 22.45
CA SER A 358 -95.14 25.17 21.89
C SER A 358 -95.93 24.28 22.84
N VAL A 359 -95.26 23.40 23.60
CA VAL A 359 -95.91 22.52 24.58
C VAL A 359 -96.41 23.32 25.78
N GLU A 360 -95.64 24.29 26.27
CA GLU A 360 -96.02 25.09 27.43
C GLU A 360 -97.22 26.01 27.14
N GLN A 361 -97.35 26.50 25.91
CA GLN A 361 -98.49 27.33 25.47
C GLN A 361 -99.82 26.55 25.48
N GLU A 362 -99.87 25.39 24.84
CA GLU A 362 -101.08 24.53 24.81
C GLU A 362 -101.45 24.03 26.22
N MET A 363 -100.46 23.80 27.10
CA MET A 363 -100.69 23.45 28.52
C MET A 363 -101.32 24.60 29.32
N LYS A 364 -100.97 25.86 29.04
CA LYS A 364 -101.58 27.04 29.68
C LYS A 364 -103.04 27.26 29.24
N GLU A 365 -103.37 26.98 27.98
CA GLU A 365 -104.75 27.02 27.48
C GLU A 365 -105.65 25.98 28.19
N LYS A 366 -105.14 24.75 28.34
CA LYS A 366 -105.79 23.66 29.07
C LYS A 366 -106.13 24.03 30.52
N GLU A 367 -105.24 24.73 31.23
CA GLU A 367 -105.48 25.15 32.63
C GLU A 367 -106.57 26.24 32.73
N MET A 368 -106.60 27.17 31.77
CA MET A 368 -107.61 28.24 31.71
C MET A 368 -109.03 27.71 31.48
N LEU A 369 -109.19 26.68 30.63
CA LEU A 369 -110.47 26.01 30.42
C LEU A 369 -110.94 25.26 31.68
N GLY A 370 -110.01 24.67 32.45
CA GLY A 370 -110.30 24.05 33.74
C GLY A 370 -110.95 25.01 34.74
N LYS A 371 -110.41 26.22 34.90
CA LYS A 371 -110.93 27.25 35.83
C LYS A 371 -112.33 27.76 35.44
N LYS A 372 -112.70 27.66 34.16
CA LYS A 372 -114.03 28.05 33.64
C LYS A 372 -115.14 27.04 33.99
N LYS A 373 -114.76 25.77 34.26
CA LYS A 373 -115.69 24.67 34.59
C LYS A 373 -116.32 24.80 35.99
N GLU A 374 -115.58 25.37 36.94
CA GLU A 374 -116.00 25.46 38.36
C GLU A 374 -117.15 26.45 38.58
N HIS A 375 -117.14 27.58 37.86
CA HIS A 375 -118.12 28.65 38.03
C HIS A 375 -119.56 28.23 37.69
N LEU A 376 -119.72 27.42 36.63
CA LEU A 376 -121.00 26.97 36.09
C LEU A 376 -121.76 25.97 36.98
N SER A 377 -121.13 25.40 38.02
CA SER A 377 -121.80 24.42 38.89
C SER A 377 -122.90 25.02 39.78
N ASN A 378 -123.04 26.35 39.83
CA ASN A 378 -123.98 27.04 40.71
C ASN A 378 -125.31 27.44 40.03
N GLU A 379 -125.39 27.43 38.70
CA GLU A 379 -126.64 27.72 37.95
C GLU A 379 -127.52 26.46 37.73
N LEU A 380 -127.08 25.31 38.24
CA LEU A 380 -127.54 23.98 37.83
C LEU A 380 -129.03 23.68 38.10
N GLU A 381 -129.68 24.41 39.01
CA GLU A 381 -131.09 24.19 39.38
C GLU A 381 -132.09 24.87 38.42
N GLU A 382 -131.75 26.00 37.79
CA GLU A 382 -132.53 26.55 36.65
C GLU A 382 -132.22 25.84 35.33
N LEU A 383 -131.03 25.22 35.20
CA LEU A 383 -130.54 24.63 33.96
C LEU A 383 -131.28 23.35 33.50
N LEU A 384 -132.18 22.75 34.30
CA LEU A 384 -132.87 21.50 33.95
C LEU A 384 -133.70 21.55 32.64
N ALA A 385 -134.12 22.74 32.20
CA ALA A 385 -134.74 22.93 30.87
C ALA A 385 -133.71 23.16 29.75
N LEU A 386 -132.51 23.68 30.09
CA LEU A 386 -131.42 23.93 29.15
C LEU A 386 -130.55 22.70 28.90
N VAL A 387 -130.58 21.67 29.77
CA VAL A 387 -129.84 20.40 29.62
C VAL A 387 -129.95 19.84 28.21
N LYS A 388 -131.15 19.79 27.61
CA LYS A 388 -131.36 19.26 26.25
C LYS A 388 -130.82 20.14 25.10
N ALA A 389 -130.47 21.39 25.39
CA ALA A 389 -129.71 22.23 24.47
C ALA A 389 -128.20 22.03 24.70
N LYS A 390 -127.78 21.86 25.96
CA LYS A 390 -126.38 21.63 26.36
C LYS A 390 -125.84 20.25 26.02
N GLU A 391 -126.66 19.20 25.95
CA GLU A 391 -126.24 17.87 25.44
C GLU A 391 -125.59 18.01 24.05
N LYS A 392 -126.22 18.78 23.15
CA LYS A 392 -125.70 19.06 21.81
C LYS A 392 -124.49 20.02 21.79
N GLU A 393 -124.27 20.77 22.86
CA GLU A 393 -123.08 21.59 23.05
C GLU A 393 -121.92 20.79 23.65
N ILE A 394 -122.20 19.71 24.38
CA ILE A 394 -121.18 18.74 24.85
C ILE A 394 -120.64 17.95 23.66
N ASP A 395 -121.50 17.44 22.77
CA ASP A 395 -121.07 16.79 21.51
C ASP A 395 -120.14 17.68 20.68
N GLU A 396 -120.39 19.00 20.66
CA GLU A 396 -119.57 20.01 19.99
C GLU A 396 -118.25 20.26 20.74
N ASN A 397 -118.26 20.40 22.08
CA ASN A 397 -117.04 20.59 22.87
C ASN A 397 -116.13 19.35 22.83
N ASP A 398 -116.68 18.13 22.89
CA ASP A 398 -115.91 16.89 22.75
C ASP A 398 -115.35 16.75 21.32
N SER A 399 -116.07 17.22 20.30
CA SER A 399 -115.54 17.33 18.93
C SER A 399 -114.39 18.35 18.83
N GLN A 400 -114.46 19.48 19.55
CA GLN A 400 -113.39 20.47 19.61
C GLN A 400 -112.17 19.94 20.38
N ILE A 401 -112.36 19.25 21.51
CA ILE A 401 -111.28 18.57 22.25
C ILE A 401 -110.60 17.53 21.35
N LYS A 402 -111.37 16.70 20.65
CA LYS A 402 -110.82 15.73 19.69
C LYS A 402 -110.07 16.39 18.54
N ALA A 403 -110.52 17.55 18.06
CA ALA A 403 -109.78 18.34 17.07
C ALA A 403 -108.50 18.98 17.64
N VAL A 404 -108.43 19.29 18.93
CA VAL A 404 -107.17 19.67 19.60
C VAL A 404 -106.25 18.46 19.71
N GLU A 405 -106.75 17.30 20.12
CA GLU A 405 -105.96 16.07 20.23
C GLU A 405 -105.44 15.59 18.86
N GLU A 406 -106.23 15.69 17.79
CA GLU A 406 -105.79 15.41 16.42
C GLU A 406 -104.73 16.42 15.94
N ARG A 407 -104.83 17.71 16.32
CA ARG A 407 -103.75 18.69 16.08
C ARG A 407 -102.47 18.33 16.86
N ILE A 408 -102.57 18.02 18.16
CA ILE A 408 -101.43 17.64 19.01
C ILE A 408 -100.74 16.39 18.44
N ASN A 409 -101.50 15.35 18.08
CA ASN A 409 -100.94 14.15 17.48
C ASN A 409 -100.28 14.42 16.11
N SER A 410 -100.85 15.31 15.29
CA SER A 410 -100.25 15.77 14.03
C SER A 410 -98.90 16.47 14.28
N VAL A 411 -98.86 17.47 15.16
CA VAL A 411 -97.62 18.18 15.53
C VAL A 411 -96.57 17.21 16.09
N VAL A 412 -96.94 16.37 17.07
CA VAL A 412 -96.04 15.37 17.67
C VAL A 412 -95.53 14.35 16.63
N SER A 413 -96.31 14.02 15.60
CA SER A 413 -95.85 13.15 14.51
C SER A 413 -94.79 13.82 13.62
N GLY A 414 -95.01 15.09 13.22
CA GLY A 414 -94.05 15.84 12.41
C GLY A 414 -92.74 16.14 13.15
N TYR A 415 -92.81 16.47 14.45
CA TYR A 415 -91.61 16.64 15.29
C TYR A 415 -90.83 15.33 15.45
N LYS A 416 -91.49 14.17 15.51
CA LYS A 416 -90.81 12.86 15.56
C LYS A 416 -90.14 12.48 14.24
N GLU A 417 -90.75 12.81 13.10
CA GLU A 417 -90.13 12.61 11.78
C GLU A 417 -88.90 13.52 11.61
N LEU A 418 -89.01 14.79 12.00
CA LEU A 418 -87.89 15.74 12.00
C LEU A 418 -86.78 15.33 12.99
N GLN A 419 -87.13 14.85 14.18
CA GLN A 419 -86.18 14.32 15.15
C GLN A 419 -85.43 13.11 14.59
N ALA A 420 -86.14 12.13 14.01
CA ALA A 420 -85.50 10.95 13.40
C ALA A 420 -84.59 11.32 12.21
N SER A 421 -84.93 12.36 11.45
CA SER A 421 -84.06 12.93 10.41
C SER A 421 -82.81 13.59 10.99
N MET A 422 -82.95 14.32 12.10
CA MET A 422 -81.85 14.99 12.80
C MET A 422 -80.92 14.00 13.51
N ASP A 423 -81.46 12.98 14.18
CA ASP A 423 -80.69 11.89 14.80
C ASP A 423 -79.90 11.10 13.73
N LYS A 424 -80.48 10.95 12.52
CA LYS A 424 -79.77 10.39 11.36
C LYS A 424 -78.63 11.31 10.90
N MET A 425 -78.87 12.61 10.69
CA MET A 425 -77.82 13.56 10.28
C MET A 425 -76.68 13.60 11.31
N PHE A 426 -76.98 13.59 12.61
CA PHE A 426 -75.98 13.52 13.67
C PHE A 426 -75.19 12.19 13.63
N SER A 427 -75.85 11.06 13.35
CA SER A 427 -75.19 9.76 13.22
C SER A 427 -74.29 9.68 11.97
N ASP A 428 -74.74 10.21 10.84
CA ASP A 428 -73.97 10.27 9.60
C ASP A 428 -72.74 11.18 9.76
N LEU A 429 -72.89 12.34 10.43
CA LEU A 429 -71.79 13.26 10.74
C LEU A 429 -70.79 12.67 11.75
N GLN A 430 -71.27 11.97 12.79
CA GLN A 430 -70.41 11.26 13.74
C GLN A 430 -69.59 10.16 13.05
N ALA A 431 -70.15 9.49 12.04
CA ALA A 431 -69.42 8.54 11.20
C ALA A 431 -68.38 9.25 10.31
N GLY A 432 -68.72 10.41 9.73
CA GLY A 432 -67.81 11.24 8.95
C GLY A 432 -66.59 11.73 9.75
N LEU A 433 -66.80 12.23 10.97
CA LEU A 433 -65.72 12.60 11.89
C LEU A 433 -64.83 11.39 12.24
N SER A 434 -65.45 10.25 12.57
CA SER A 434 -64.72 9.01 12.87
C SER A 434 -63.85 8.54 11.68
N GLN A 435 -64.33 8.73 10.45
CA GLN A 435 -63.57 8.44 9.24
C GLN A 435 -62.38 9.41 9.08
N VAL A 436 -62.60 10.71 9.24
CA VAL A 436 -61.54 11.75 9.18
C VAL A 436 -60.44 11.49 10.22
N ASP A 437 -60.79 11.07 11.44
CA ASP A 437 -59.80 10.70 12.45
C ASP A 437 -58.96 9.49 12.00
N THR A 438 -59.58 8.42 11.47
CA THR A 438 -58.83 7.25 10.96
C THR A 438 -57.94 7.57 9.76
N GLU A 439 -58.39 8.43 8.84
CA GLU A 439 -57.58 8.89 7.70
C GLU A 439 -56.40 9.76 8.18
N THR A 440 -56.60 10.56 9.24
CA THR A 440 -55.53 11.34 9.87
C THR A 440 -54.47 10.44 10.54
N GLU A 441 -54.88 9.39 11.24
CA GLU A 441 -53.95 8.40 11.81
C GLU A 441 -53.15 7.64 10.73
N ASP A 442 -53.80 7.25 9.63
CA ASP A 442 -53.14 6.56 8.53
C ASP A 442 -52.18 7.47 7.75
N LEU A 443 -52.51 8.76 7.55
CA LEU A 443 -51.59 9.75 7.00
C LEU A 443 -50.39 10.02 7.94
N SER A 444 -50.62 10.05 9.25
CA SER A 444 -49.55 10.18 10.26
C SER A 444 -48.61 8.97 10.22
N ARG A 445 -49.15 7.75 10.11
CA ARG A 445 -48.35 6.53 9.96
C ARG A 445 -47.54 6.55 8.67
N LYS A 446 -48.17 6.86 7.53
CA LYS A 446 -47.47 6.92 6.23
C LYS A 446 -46.34 7.95 6.23
N LYS A 447 -46.52 9.11 6.87
CA LYS A 447 -45.45 10.10 7.05
C LYS A 447 -44.25 9.52 7.80
N LYS A 448 -44.51 8.85 8.94
CA LYS A 448 -43.45 8.17 9.70
C LYS A 448 -42.71 7.12 8.86
N ASP A 449 -43.44 6.35 8.05
CA ASP A 449 -42.84 5.31 7.19
C ASP A 449 -41.90 5.93 6.12
N VAL A 450 -42.24 7.11 5.60
CA VAL A 450 -41.38 7.89 4.68
C VAL A 450 -40.16 8.46 5.41
N ASP A 451 -40.34 9.06 6.59
CA ASP A 451 -39.24 9.59 7.41
C ASP A 451 -38.23 8.47 7.79
N GLU A 452 -38.72 7.27 8.12
CA GLU A 452 -37.91 6.10 8.47
C GLU A 452 -37.13 5.55 7.25
N PHE A 453 -37.76 5.51 6.07
CA PHE A 453 -37.06 5.15 4.82
C PHE A 453 -35.95 6.16 4.46
N VAL A 454 -36.26 7.46 4.51
CA VAL A 454 -35.30 8.53 4.18
C VAL A 454 -34.13 8.55 5.18
N ALA A 455 -34.37 8.25 6.46
CA ALA A 455 -33.32 8.06 7.45
C ALA A 455 -32.42 6.86 7.13
N SER A 456 -33.01 5.70 6.78
CA SER A 456 -32.28 4.48 6.43
C SER A 456 -31.37 4.66 5.20
N GLU A 457 -31.86 5.30 4.14
CA GLU A 457 -31.07 5.54 2.93
C GLU A 457 -29.97 6.59 3.15
N LYS A 458 -30.22 7.61 3.98
CA LYS A 458 -29.18 8.57 4.38
C LYS A 458 -28.12 7.94 5.28
N GLU A 459 -28.46 6.96 6.11
CA GLU A 459 -27.50 6.14 6.84
C GLU A 459 -26.69 5.24 5.90
N ARG A 460 -27.32 4.63 4.87
CA ARG A 460 -26.63 3.83 3.83
C ARG A 460 -25.62 4.67 3.03
N GLY A 461 -26.03 5.85 2.56
CA GLY A 461 -25.16 6.80 1.86
C GLY A 461 -24.11 7.48 2.76
N ALA A 462 -24.27 7.45 4.08
CA ALA A 462 -23.21 7.86 5.03
C ALA A 462 -22.15 6.76 5.20
N LYS A 463 -22.57 5.50 5.40
CA LYS A 463 -21.66 4.34 5.52
C LYS A 463 -20.79 4.13 4.28
N LEU A 464 -21.33 4.35 3.08
CA LEU A 464 -20.53 4.30 1.84
C LEU A 464 -19.45 5.39 1.83
N ARG A 465 -19.77 6.63 2.22
CA ARG A 465 -18.78 7.72 2.30
C ARG A 465 -17.73 7.51 3.40
N GLU A 466 -18.07 6.84 4.49
CA GLU A 466 -17.08 6.37 5.48
C GLU A 466 -16.10 5.37 4.84
N LEU A 467 -16.61 4.35 4.14
CA LEU A 467 -15.76 3.37 3.42
C LEU A 467 -14.90 4.02 2.32
N VAL A 468 -15.43 5.02 1.60
CA VAL A 468 -14.68 5.86 0.67
C VAL A 468 -13.52 6.54 1.38
N SER A 469 -13.76 7.26 2.48
CA SER A 469 -12.69 7.98 3.19
C SER A 469 -11.56 7.05 3.66
N VAL A 470 -11.90 5.91 4.25
CA VAL A 470 -10.91 4.92 4.70
C VAL A 470 -10.14 4.30 3.53
N SER A 471 -10.80 4.06 2.39
CA SER A 471 -10.16 3.51 1.19
C SER A 471 -9.31 4.54 0.45
N ALA A 472 -9.69 5.82 0.49
CA ALA A 472 -8.92 6.93 -0.04
C ALA A 472 -7.65 7.19 0.79
N ASP A 473 -7.73 7.08 2.11
CA ASP A 473 -6.57 7.14 3.01
C ASP A 473 -5.65 5.92 2.83
N GLU A 474 -6.19 4.71 2.66
CA GLU A 474 -5.37 3.53 2.34
C GLU A 474 -4.68 3.68 0.97
N ALA A 475 -5.34 4.27 -0.04
CA ALA A 475 -4.71 4.62 -1.31
C ALA A 475 -3.61 5.68 -1.15
N ASN A 476 -3.80 6.68 -0.27
CA ASN A 476 -2.77 7.67 0.07
C ASN A 476 -1.54 7.00 0.71
N GLU A 477 -1.72 6.03 1.61
CA GLU A 477 -0.61 5.29 2.22
C GLU A 477 0.19 4.50 1.17
N TYR A 478 -0.45 3.84 0.20
CA TYR A 478 0.25 3.19 -0.91
C TYR A 478 1.03 4.19 -1.76
N GLU A 479 0.44 5.34 -2.11
CA GLU A 479 1.14 6.40 -2.87
C GLU A 479 2.41 6.92 -2.16
N GLU A 480 2.40 7.05 -0.84
CA GLU A 480 3.61 7.40 -0.07
C GLU A 480 4.63 6.26 0.01
N VAL A 481 4.19 5.01 0.19
CA VAL A 481 5.07 3.82 0.13
C VAL A 481 5.79 3.74 -1.22
N ILE A 482 5.09 3.98 -2.33
CA ILE A 482 5.65 4.01 -3.69
C ILE A 482 6.71 5.11 -3.85
N LYS A 483 6.43 6.33 -3.37
CA LYS A 483 7.38 7.46 -3.41
C LYS A 483 8.66 7.13 -2.64
N LEU A 484 8.52 6.58 -1.42
CA LEU A 484 9.65 6.20 -0.57
C LEU A 484 10.48 5.07 -1.19
N ARG A 485 9.84 4.01 -1.70
CA ARG A 485 10.53 2.89 -2.35
C ARG A 485 11.30 3.31 -3.59
N LYS A 486 10.69 4.10 -4.49
CA LYS A 486 11.38 4.66 -5.66
C LYS A 486 12.55 5.55 -5.27
N THR A 487 12.39 6.36 -4.23
CA THR A 487 13.45 7.23 -3.71
C THR A 487 14.62 6.41 -3.17
N LEU A 488 14.38 5.50 -2.23
CA LEU A 488 15.41 4.63 -1.64
C LEU A 488 16.12 3.76 -2.69
N MET A 489 15.37 3.19 -3.63
CA MET A 489 15.93 2.37 -4.71
C MET A 489 16.85 3.19 -5.63
N SER A 490 16.54 4.46 -5.89
CA SER A 490 17.41 5.38 -6.66
C SER A 490 18.80 5.55 -6.02
N TYR A 491 18.87 5.64 -4.68
CA TYR A 491 20.17 5.68 -3.98
C TYR A 491 20.93 4.34 -4.11
N VAL A 492 20.24 3.19 -4.08
CA VAL A 492 20.86 1.86 -4.27
C VAL A 492 21.40 1.70 -5.70
N SER A 493 20.59 2.00 -6.73
CA SER A 493 21.05 1.92 -8.12
C SER A 493 22.24 2.86 -8.36
N LYS A 494 22.27 4.04 -7.69
CA LYS A 494 23.40 4.98 -7.74
C LYS A 494 24.67 4.42 -7.07
N THR A 495 24.62 3.91 -5.84
CA THR A 495 25.81 3.34 -5.18
C THR A 495 26.35 2.14 -5.94
N ARG A 496 25.46 1.32 -6.51
CA ARG A 496 25.80 0.19 -7.38
C ARG A 496 26.49 0.62 -8.67
N GLU A 497 26.01 1.69 -9.32
CA GLU A 497 26.64 2.27 -10.51
C GLU A 497 28.02 2.90 -10.18
N GLU A 498 28.15 3.59 -9.04
CA GLU A 498 29.43 4.11 -8.52
C GLU A 498 30.43 2.98 -8.26
N ARG A 499 30.00 1.88 -7.61
CA ARG A 499 30.80 0.67 -7.39
C ARG A 499 31.30 0.06 -8.70
N ALA A 500 30.40 -0.15 -9.66
CA ALA A 500 30.73 -0.75 -10.96
C ALA A 500 31.72 0.09 -11.77
N LYS A 501 31.58 1.43 -11.72
CA LYS A 501 32.56 2.36 -12.32
C LYS A 501 33.95 2.18 -11.70
N LEU A 502 34.04 2.13 -10.37
CA LEU A 502 35.32 1.96 -9.66
C LEU A 502 35.97 0.61 -9.94
N VAL A 503 35.21 -0.49 -9.97
CA VAL A 503 35.71 -1.83 -10.37
C VAL A 503 36.32 -1.77 -11.78
N SER A 504 35.60 -1.19 -12.75
CA SER A 504 36.09 -1.10 -14.13
C SER A 504 37.26 -0.10 -14.31
N ILE A 505 37.50 0.81 -13.36
CA ILE A 505 38.69 1.66 -13.32
C ILE A 505 39.87 0.87 -12.72
N GLU A 506 39.65 0.16 -11.61
CA GLU A 506 40.66 -0.67 -10.94
C GLU A 506 41.21 -1.78 -11.86
N GLU A 507 40.33 -2.42 -12.65
CA GLU A 507 40.70 -3.41 -13.67
C GLU A 507 41.66 -2.82 -14.73
N LYS A 508 41.28 -1.70 -15.37
CA LYS A 508 42.11 -1.03 -16.40
C LYS A 508 43.43 -0.51 -15.85
N LEU A 509 43.44 0.02 -14.62
CA LEU A 509 44.66 0.47 -13.96
C LEU A 509 45.58 -0.71 -13.60
N SER A 510 45.02 -1.86 -13.24
CA SER A 510 45.79 -3.10 -13.04
C SER A 510 46.42 -3.59 -14.35
N GLU A 511 45.67 -3.58 -15.46
CA GLU A 511 46.19 -3.87 -16.82
C GLU A 511 47.27 -2.86 -17.27
N GLU A 512 47.17 -1.59 -16.88
CA GLU A 512 48.21 -0.58 -17.15
C GLU A 512 49.47 -0.84 -16.32
N VAL A 513 49.35 -1.13 -15.02
CA VAL A 513 50.49 -1.45 -14.15
C VAL A 513 51.20 -2.72 -14.63
N GLN A 514 50.48 -3.80 -14.95
CA GLN A 514 51.07 -5.05 -15.43
C GLN A 514 51.87 -4.83 -16.73
N ARG A 515 51.29 -4.17 -17.73
CA ARG A 515 51.98 -3.90 -19.01
C ARG A 515 53.23 -3.03 -18.84
N LEU A 516 53.23 -2.11 -17.87
CA LEU A 516 54.43 -1.33 -17.55
C LEU A 516 55.51 -2.17 -16.84
N GLN A 517 55.12 -3.09 -15.95
CA GLN A 517 56.05 -4.05 -15.32
C GLN A 517 56.66 -5.01 -16.35
N GLU A 518 55.89 -5.43 -17.36
CA GLU A 518 56.38 -6.18 -18.52
C GLU A 518 57.38 -5.35 -19.37
N GLU A 519 57.07 -4.08 -19.65
CA GLU A 519 58.00 -3.19 -20.38
C GLU A 519 59.30 -2.93 -19.60
N VAL A 520 59.22 -2.73 -18.28
CA VAL A 520 60.39 -2.63 -17.39
C VAL A 520 61.24 -3.91 -17.46
N SER A 521 60.61 -5.08 -17.45
CA SER A 521 61.30 -6.36 -17.51
C SER A 521 62.05 -6.54 -18.84
N SER A 522 61.39 -6.25 -19.97
CA SER A 522 62.02 -6.27 -21.30
C SER A 522 63.14 -5.23 -21.44
N THR A 523 62.96 -4.03 -20.87
CA THR A 523 63.97 -2.97 -20.90
C THR A 523 65.19 -3.32 -20.03
N ARG A 524 65.00 -3.99 -18.89
CA ARG A 524 66.08 -4.54 -18.05
C ARG A 524 66.86 -5.66 -18.75
N GLU A 525 66.19 -6.49 -19.56
CA GLU A 525 66.87 -7.49 -20.40
C GLU A 525 67.73 -6.84 -21.49
N SER A 526 67.21 -5.82 -22.19
CA SER A 526 67.98 -5.04 -23.17
C SER A 526 69.22 -4.39 -22.54
N LEU A 527 69.08 -3.79 -21.35
CA LEU A 527 70.20 -3.21 -20.59
C LEU A 527 71.29 -4.26 -20.25
N LYS A 528 70.87 -5.49 -19.91
CA LYS A 528 71.78 -6.62 -19.64
C LYS A 528 72.53 -7.05 -20.91
N GLU A 529 71.87 -7.12 -22.07
CA GLU A 529 72.51 -7.40 -23.35
C GLU A 529 73.54 -6.31 -23.70
N GLN A 530 73.15 -5.03 -23.65
CA GLN A 530 74.03 -3.90 -23.94
C GLN A 530 75.27 -3.88 -23.02
N SER A 531 75.08 -4.15 -21.72
CA SER A 531 76.17 -4.27 -20.74
C SER A 531 77.16 -5.40 -21.09
N SER A 532 76.66 -6.55 -21.57
CA SER A 532 77.52 -7.64 -22.06
C SER A 532 78.32 -7.24 -23.31
N ARG A 533 77.68 -6.54 -24.26
CA ARG A 533 78.33 -6.01 -25.48
C ARG A 533 79.41 -4.99 -25.13
N LYS A 534 79.14 -4.08 -24.19
CA LYS A 534 80.14 -3.14 -23.64
C LYS A 534 81.36 -3.88 -23.07
N SER A 535 81.15 -4.94 -22.28
CA SER A 535 82.23 -5.75 -21.71
C SER A 535 83.12 -6.40 -22.79
N ILE A 536 82.49 -6.95 -23.84
CA ILE A 536 83.20 -7.55 -24.99
C ILE A 536 84.04 -6.50 -25.74
N ILE A 537 83.51 -5.29 -25.95
CA ILE A 537 84.25 -4.19 -26.60
C ILE A 537 85.45 -3.77 -25.73
N GLN A 538 85.27 -3.62 -24.42
CA GLN A 538 86.35 -3.31 -23.48
C GLN A 538 87.46 -4.39 -23.50
N GLN A 539 87.09 -5.69 -23.53
CA GLN A 539 88.04 -6.79 -23.66
C GLN A 539 88.83 -6.73 -24.98
N ASN A 540 88.16 -6.40 -26.10
CA ASN A 540 88.81 -6.24 -27.39
C ASN A 540 89.83 -5.09 -27.38
N ILE A 541 89.45 -3.92 -26.85
CA ILE A 541 90.32 -2.75 -26.67
C ILE A 541 91.56 -3.13 -25.84
N THR A 542 91.38 -3.81 -24.71
CA THR A 542 92.52 -4.29 -23.89
C THR A 542 93.46 -5.17 -24.70
N SER A 543 92.93 -6.15 -25.46
CA SER A 543 93.77 -7.03 -26.29
C SER A 543 94.48 -6.30 -27.42
N PHE A 544 93.90 -5.21 -27.96
CA PHE A 544 94.55 -4.38 -28.97
C PHE A 544 95.67 -3.54 -28.36
N MET A 545 95.46 -2.97 -27.16
CA MET A 545 96.51 -2.26 -26.42
C MET A 545 97.70 -3.18 -26.08
N ASP A 546 97.45 -4.40 -25.61
CA ASP A 546 98.51 -5.40 -25.36
C ASP A 546 99.34 -5.71 -26.61
N LYS A 547 98.68 -5.88 -27.77
CA LYS A 547 99.34 -6.09 -29.06
C LYS A 547 100.17 -4.88 -29.50
N ILE A 548 99.64 -3.67 -29.34
CA ILE A 548 100.38 -2.42 -29.62
C ILE A 548 101.61 -2.34 -28.72
N MET A 549 101.48 -2.57 -27.41
CA MET A 549 102.62 -2.55 -26.47
C MET A 549 103.67 -3.61 -26.80
N PHE A 550 103.27 -4.80 -27.25
CA PHE A 550 104.20 -5.82 -27.72
C PHE A 550 104.98 -5.36 -28.96
N ILE A 551 104.30 -4.78 -29.95
CA ILE A 551 104.92 -4.26 -31.18
C ILE A 551 105.85 -3.08 -30.86
N GLU A 552 105.43 -2.15 -30.01
CA GLU A 552 106.24 -1.00 -29.57
C GLU A 552 107.50 -1.43 -28.80
N LYS A 553 107.45 -2.54 -28.07
CA LYS A 553 108.63 -3.14 -27.44
C LYS A 553 109.55 -3.83 -28.45
N ARG A 554 108.99 -4.55 -29.44
CA ARG A 554 109.78 -5.32 -30.42
C ARG A 554 110.42 -4.45 -31.51
N MET A 555 109.82 -3.32 -31.89
CA MET A 555 110.36 -2.42 -32.91
C MET A 555 111.79 -1.90 -32.59
N PRO A 556 112.10 -1.37 -31.38
CA PRO A 556 113.46 -0.98 -31.00
C PRO A 556 114.48 -2.13 -31.03
N GLU A 557 114.06 -3.35 -30.68
CA GLU A 557 114.92 -4.55 -30.74
C GLU A 557 115.29 -4.88 -32.19
N LEU A 558 114.30 -4.96 -33.08
CA LEU A 558 114.50 -5.13 -34.53
C LEU A 558 115.35 -4.00 -35.13
N GLU A 559 115.14 -2.76 -34.69
CA GLU A 559 115.92 -1.60 -35.13
C GLU A 559 117.40 -1.71 -34.70
N ALA A 560 117.70 -2.34 -33.56
CA ALA A 560 119.06 -2.64 -33.11
C ALA A 560 119.66 -3.85 -33.86
N GLU A 561 118.91 -4.94 -34.00
CA GLU A 561 119.31 -6.14 -34.77
C GLU A 561 119.65 -5.77 -36.23
N LYS A 562 118.83 -4.93 -36.87
CA LYS A 562 119.07 -4.36 -38.21
C LYS A 562 120.41 -3.61 -38.30
N LYS A 563 120.74 -2.79 -37.28
CA LYS A 563 122.01 -2.04 -37.22
C LYS A 563 123.21 -2.98 -37.06
N VAL A 564 123.10 -4.04 -36.25
CA VAL A 564 124.15 -5.06 -36.10
C VAL A 564 124.34 -5.86 -37.40
N ALA A 565 123.25 -6.29 -38.05
CA ALA A 565 123.30 -6.98 -39.34
C ALA A 565 123.93 -6.11 -40.46
N ALA A 566 123.60 -4.81 -40.50
CA ALA A 566 124.21 -3.87 -41.44
C ALA A 566 125.70 -3.62 -41.13
N SER A 567 126.07 -3.46 -39.85
CA SER A 567 127.46 -3.26 -39.41
C SER A 567 128.36 -4.46 -39.75
N THR A 568 127.84 -5.68 -39.58
CA THR A 568 128.50 -6.95 -39.97
C THR A 568 128.45 -7.22 -41.48
N ARG A 569 127.94 -6.28 -42.30
CA ARG A 569 127.79 -6.37 -43.76
C ARG A 569 126.87 -7.50 -44.25
N ASN A 570 126.02 -8.05 -43.37
CA ASN A 570 124.98 -9.00 -43.75
C ASN A 570 123.74 -8.27 -44.29
N PHE A 571 123.90 -7.66 -45.47
CA PHE A 571 122.86 -6.83 -46.10
C PHE A 571 121.56 -7.59 -46.44
N LYS A 572 121.63 -8.92 -46.64
CA LYS A 572 120.42 -9.74 -46.81
C LYS A 572 119.59 -9.78 -45.52
N GLU A 573 120.24 -9.94 -44.38
CA GLU A 573 119.54 -10.01 -43.10
C GLU A 573 119.05 -8.63 -42.63
N ALA A 574 119.88 -7.60 -42.78
CA ALA A 574 119.42 -6.21 -42.58
C ALA A 574 118.22 -5.87 -43.49
N GLY A 575 118.17 -6.42 -44.70
CA GLY A 575 117.03 -6.31 -45.62
C GLY A 575 115.78 -7.06 -45.15
N ARG A 576 115.92 -8.28 -44.61
CA ARG A 576 114.79 -9.02 -44.01
C ARG A 576 114.23 -8.30 -42.78
N ILE A 577 115.09 -7.91 -41.84
CA ILE A 577 114.69 -7.20 -40.62
C ILE A 577 114.05 -5.84 -40.97
N ALA A 578 114.51 -5.15 -42.02
CA ALA A 578 113.88 -3.91 -42.51
C ALA A 578 112.50 -4.13 -43.16
N ALA A 579 112.21 -5.33 -43.70
CA ALA A 579 110.89 -5.69 -44.19
C ALA A 579 109.94 -6.11 -43.04
N GLU A 580 110.46 -6.87 -42.07
CA GLU A 580 109.76 -7.24 -40.83
C GLU A 580 109.34 -5.99 -40.05
N LEU A 581 110.25 -5.05 -39.81
CA LEU A 581 109.97 -3.77 -39.14
C LEU A 581 108.85 -2.97 -39.85
N LYS A 582 108.81 -2.97 -41.18
CA LYS A 582 107.74 -2.34 -41.96
C LYS A 582 106.41 -3.07 -41.83
N SER A 583 106.43 -4.41 -41.85
CA SER A 583 105.23 -5.23 -41.64
C SER A 583 104.65 -5.00 -40.26
N LEU A 584 105.50 -4.98 -39.23
CA LEU A 584 105.11 -4.76 -37.84
C LEU A 584 104.60 -3.33 -37.60
N ASN A 585 105.15 -2.31 -38.29
CA ASN A 585 104.60 -0.96 -38.24
C ASN A 585 103.22 -0.89 -38.90
N LEU A 586 103.02 -1.49 -40.09
CA LEU A 586 101.71 -1.55 -40.75
C LEU A 586 100.68 -2.33 -39.91
N GLU A 587 101.11 -3.37 -39.20
CA GLU A 587 100.27 -4.10 -38.26
C GLU A 587 99.91 -3.23 -37.04
N LYS A 588 100.85 -2.47 -36.46
CA LYS A 588 100.53 -1.46 -35.45
C LYS A 588 99.54 -0.42 -35.97
N ASP A 589 99.80 0.17 -37.13
CA ASP A 589 98.94 1.22 -37.71
C ASP A 589 97.51 0.68 -37.89
N LYS A 590 97.37 -0.56 -38.38
CA LYS A 590 96.09 -1.27 -38.48
C LYS A 590 95.43 -1.48 -37.12
N ILE A 591 96.11 -2.09 -36.14
CA ILE A 591 95.55 -2.35 -34.80
C ILE A 591 95.18 -1.03 -34.11
N GLN A 592 95.93 0.05 -34.36
CA GLN A 592 95.63 1.39 -33.85
C GLN A 592 94.35 1.98 -34.49
N THR A 593 94.07 1.72 -35.77
CA THR A 593 92.77 2.05 -36.38
C THR A 593 91.62 1.18 -35.84
N GLU A 594 91.85 -0.12 -35.63
CA GLU A 594 90.85 -1.04 -35.02
C GLU A 594 90.54 -0.64 -33.56
N THR A 595 91.55 -0.19 -32.81
CA THR A 595 91.37 0.37 -31.46
C THR A 595 90.55 1.66 -31.48
N GLY A 596 90.79 2.54 -32.46
CA GLY A 596 90.02 3.77 -32.63
C GLY A 596 88.54 3.49 -32.93
N GLN A 597 88.26 2.51 -33.79
CA GLN A 597 86.90 2.05 -34.09
C GLN A 597 86.22 1.45 -32.84
N ALA A 598 86.90 0.54 -32.14
CA ALA A 598 86.38 -0.08 -30.93
C ALA A 598 86.08 0.96 -29.81
N ASN A 599 86.88 2.03 -29.69
CA ASN A 599 86.59 3.13 -28.77
C ASN A 599 85.31 3.89 -29.16
N THR A 600 85.08 4.17 -30.46
CA THR A 600 83.81 4.81 -30.89
C THR A 600 82.60 3.89 -30.77
N GLU A 601 82.79 2.57 -30.89
CA GLU A 601 81.74 1.59 -30.59
C GLU A 601 81.46 1.48 -29.08
N LEU A 602 82.48 1.65 -28.23
CA LEU A 602 82.34 1.72 -26.78
C LEU A 602 81.55 2.96 -26.36
N GLU A 603 81.94 4.14 -26.84
CA GLU A 603 81.26 5.42 -26.58
C GLU A 603 79.78 5.34 -26.94
N LYS A 604 79.46 4.81 -28.13
CA LYS A 604 78.07 4.57 -28.55
C LYS A 604 77.33 3.55 -27.67
N ALA A 605 78.00 2.49 -27.22
CA ALA A 605 77.38 1.51 -26.31
C ALA A 605 77.16 2.08 -24.90
N GLU A 606 77.97 3.06 -24.47
CA GLU A 606 77.76 3.78 -23.21
C GLU A 606 76.60 4.78 -23.31
N GLU A 607 76.41 5.45 -24.46
CA GLU A 607 75.22 6.26 -24.75
C GLU A 607 73.92 5.41 -24.81
N GLU A 608 73.95 4.26 -25.48
CA GLU A 608 72.81 3.32 -25.56
C GLU A 608 72.36 2.85 -24.16
N ILE A 609 73.32 2.54 -23.27
CA ILE A 609 73.08 2.15 -21.88
C ILE A 609 72.47 3.30 -21.07
N GLU A 610 73.01 4.50 -21.20
CA GLU A 610 72.54 5.70 -20.47
C GLU A 610 71.14 6.15 -20.92
N GLU A 611 70.76 5.98 -22.19
CA GLU A 611 69.39 6.15 -22.66
C GLU A 611 68.46 5.07 -22.08
N THR A 612 68.88 3.82 -22.08
CA THR A 612 68.11 2.68 -21.56
C THR A 612 67.84 2.80 -20.05
N ILE A 613 68.82 3.29 -19.27
CA ILE A 613 68.66 3.58 -17.83
C ILE A 613 67.64 4.71 -17.60
N LYS A 614 67.65 5.77 -18.42
CA LYS A 614 66.65 6.85 -18.34
C LYS A 614 65.24 6.36 -18.67
N ARG A 615 65.09 5.45 -19.64
CA ARG A 615 63.80 4.81 -19.92
C ARG A 615 63.28 4.02 -18.71
N LEU A 616 64.15 3.25 -18.05
CA LEU A 616 63.77 2.50 -16.84
C LEU A 616 63.29 3.42 -15.72
N GLN A 617 64.02 4.50 -15.43
CA GLN A 617 63.64 5.47 -14.40
C GLN A 617 62.28 6.14 -14.69
N GLU A 618 61.98 6.45 -15.96
CA GLU A 618 60.71 7.02 -16.37
C GLU A 618 59.55 6.01 -16.30
N LEU A 619 59.80 4.73 -16.65
CA LEU A 619 58.82 3.66 -16.49
C LEU A 619 58.52 3.36 -15.02
N GLU A 620 59.54 3.29 -14.16
CA GLU A 620 59.39 3.12 -12.71
C GLU A 620 58.61 4.29 -12.08
N ARG A 621 58.87 5.53 -12.53
CA ARG A 621 58.09 6.72 -12.15
C ARG A 621 56.63 6.64 -12.60
N LEU A 622 56.36 6.07 -13.79
CA LEU A 622 55.01 5.92 -14.32
C LEU A 622 54.23 4.81 -13.60
N ILE A 623 54.87 3.68 -13.28
CA ILE A 623 54.32 2.60 -12.45
C ILE A 623 53.86 3.16 -11.10
N LEU A 624 54.74 3.87 -10.37
CA LEU A 624 54.40 4.45 -9.06
C LEU A 624 53.22 5.46 -9.13
N SER A 625 53.07 6.18 -10.24
CA SER A 625 51.90 7.04 -10.47
C SER A 625 50.62 6.22 -10.63
N LYS A 626 50.69 5.13 -11.40
CA LYS A 626 49.56 4.26 -11.72
C LYS A 626 49.13 3.37 -10.56
N GLU A 627 50.09 2.88 -9.77
CA GLU A 627 49.84 2.19 -8.51
C GLU A 627 49.15 3.12 -7.49
N LYS A 628 49.43 4.43 -7.50
CA LYS A 628 48.68 5.39 -6.68
C LYS A 628 47.25 5.59 -7.20
N GLU A 629 47.05 5.80 -8.50
CA GLU A 629 45.71 5.90 -9.12
C GLU A 629 44.86 4.66 -8.82
N LEU A 630 45.46 3.47 -8.92
CA LEU A 630 44.88 2.17 -8.60
C LEU A 630 44.46 2.10 -7.12
N SER A 631 45.36 2.49 -6.22
CA SER A 631 45.13 2.43 -4.76
C SER A 631 44.04 3.40 -4.29
N VAL A 632 43.93 4.59 -4.91
CA VAL A 632 42.82 5.54 -4.65
C VAL A 632 41.48 4.97 -5.13
N SER A 633 41.46 4.36 -6.32
CA SER A 633 40.26 3.73 -6.87
C SER A 633 39.77 2.56 -5.98
N ARG A 634 40.71 1.70 -5.55
CA ARG A 634 40.46 0.58 -4.64
C ARG A 634 39.98 1.04 -3.26
N PHE A 635 40.61 2.08 -2.70
CA PHE A 635 40.18 2.72 -1.45
C PHE A 635 38.72 3.20 -1.51
N GLN A 636 38.33 3.88 -2.60
CA GLN A 636 36.96 4.34 -2.80
C GLN A 636 35.98 3.17 -2.94
N ARG A 637 36.35 2.08 -3.65
CA ARG A 637 35.50 0.88 -3.75
C ARG A 637 35.30 0.22 -2.38
N LEU A 638 36.38 -0.01 -1.63
CA LEU A 638 36.33 -0.64 -0.30
C LEU A 638 35.45 0.13 0.70
N ARG A 639 35.40 1.47 0.60
CA ARG A 639 34.46 2.29 1.39
C ARG A 639 32.99 2.02 1.02
N ILE A 640 32.69 1.81 -0.26
CA ILE A 640 31.36 1.40 -0.74
C ILE A 640 31.04 -0.04 -0.32
N ASP A 641 31.99 -0.98 -0.44
CA ASP A 641 31.81 -2.38 0.00
C ASP A 641 31.53 -2.43 1.51
N SER A 642 32.33 -1.75 2.34
CA SER A 642 32.14 -1.66 3.80
C SER A 642 30.81 -0.98 4.18
N GLY A 643 30.43 0.10 3.49
CA GLY A 643 29.16 0.79 3.70
C GLY A 643 27.94 -0.08 3.34
N THR A 644 28.01 -0.80 2.24
CA THR A 644 26.97 -1.74 1.79
C THR A 644 26.84 -2.91 2.77
N ALA A 645 27.96 -3.50 3.21
CA ALA A 645 27.96 -4.54 4.23
C ALA A 645 27.39 -4.05 5.58
N LYS A 646 27.64 -2.79 5.97
CA LYS A 646 27.02 -2.17 7.16
C LYS A 646 25.49 -1.97 7.01
N ALA A 647 25.01 -1.64 5.82
CA ALA A 647 23.58 -1.54 5.52
C ALA A 647 22.89 -2.92 5.53
N GLU A 648 23.48 -3.93 4.88
CA GLU A 648 22.94 -5.29 4.86
C GLU A 648 23.03 -5.98 6.22
N ARG A 649 24.07 -5.68 7.02
CA ARG A 649 24.12 -6.08 8.44
C ARG A 649 22.95 -5.52 9.22
N SER A 650 22.57 -4.27 8.96
CA SER A 650 21.43 -3.63 9.62
C SER A 650 20.12 -4.30 9.21
N ALA A 651 20.01 -4.76 7.96
CA ALA A 651 18.90 -5.59 7.49
C ALA A 651 18.83 -6.96 8.19
N ALA A 652 19.97 -7.64 8.30
CA ALA A 652 20.08 -8.92 9.00
C ALA A 652 19.69 -8.78 10.49
N LEU A 653 20.10 -7.71 11.17
CA LEU A 653 19.70 -7.42 12.56
C LEU A 653 18.19 -7.18 12.69
N GLU A 654 17.59 -6.35 11.83
CA GLU A 654 16.14 -6.08 11.80
C GLU A 654 15.31 -7.35 11.53
N LEU A 655 15.85 -8.28 10.74
CA LEU A 655 15.24 -9.56 10.42
C LEU A 655 15.67 -10.70 11.36
N SER A 656 16.36 -10.38 12.47
CA SER A 656 16.83 -11.31 13.51
C SER A 656 17.81 -12.41 13.05
N ASP A 657 18.46 -12.21 11.91
CA ASP A 657 19.48 -13.09 11.33
C ASP A 657 20.86 -12.73 11.91
N LEU A 658 21.08 -13.13 13.17
CA LEU A 658 22.29 -12.80 13.93
C LEU A 658 23.57 -13.45 13.36
N GLU A 659 23.45 -14.54 12.60
CA GLU A 659 24.59 -15.21 11.98
C GLU A 659 25.10 -14.38 10.78
N GLU A 660 24.23 -14.06 9.84
CA GLU A 660 24.57 -13.20 8.70
C GLU A 660 24.96 -11.78 9.15
N ALA A 661 24.35 -11.24 10.21
CA ALA A 661 24.71 -9.94 10.78
C ALA A 661 26.13 -9.90 11.40
N ASN A 662 26.68 -11.04 11.82
CA ASN A 662 28.06 -11.13 12.30
C ASN A 662 29.03 -11.29 11.12
N LEU A 663 28.72 -12.15 10.14
CA LEU A 663 29.53 -12.31 8.93
C LEU A 663 29.66 -10.98 8.14
N LEU A 664 28.57 -10.21 8.05
CA LEU A 664 28.59 -8.87 7.44
C LEU A 664 29.30 -7.81 8.31
N LEU A 665 29.47 -8.03 9.61
CA LEU A 665 30.32 -7.18 10.46
C LEU A 665 31.79 -7.43 10.17
N GLU A 666 32.18 -8.70 10.08
CA GLU A 666 33.55 -9.13 9.75
C GLU A 666 33.93 -8.64 8.34
N GLU A 667 33.08 -8.85 7.34
CA GLU A 667 33.26 -8.38 5.97
C GLU A 667 33.38 -6.83 5.89
N ALA A 668 32.54 -6.10 6.63
CA ALA A 668 32.63 -4.64 6.69
C ALA A 668 33.91 -4.13 7.37
N GLN A 669 34.39 -4.84 8.41
CA GLN A 669 35.63 -4.51 9.13
C GLN A 669 36.89 -4.89 8.34
N GLU A 670 36.85 -5.99 7.57
CA GLU A 670 37.96 -6.38 6.71
C GLU A 670 38.21 -5.33 5.62
N ALA A 671 37.15 -4.93 4.89
CA ALA A 671 37.21 -3.89 3.87
C ALA A 671 37.64 -2.52 4.44
N GLU A 672 37.17 -2.15 5.64
CA GLU A 672 37.57 -0.92 6.34
C GLU A 672 39.04 -0.99 6.78
N SER A 673 39.52 -2.16 7.23
CA SER A 673 40.93 -2.38 7.54
C SER A 673 41.84 -2.32 6.31
N GLU A 674 41.35 -2.75 5.14
CA GLU A 674 42.09 -2.67 3.89
C GLU A 674 42.14 -1.24 3.36
N ALA A 675 41.02 -0.52 3.43
CA ALA A 675 40.96 0.91 3.09
C ALA A 675 41.96 1.73 3.93
N GLU A 676 42.00 1.53 5.26
CA GLU A 676 42.97 2.23 6.12
C GLU A 676 44.44 1.80 5.84
N LYS A 677 44.71 0.53 5.52
CA LYS A 677 46.06 0.10 5.07
C LYS A 677 46.49 0.82 3.79
N LEU A 678 45.60 0.93 2.79
CA LEU A 678 45.88 1.65 1.54
C LEU A 678 46.06 3.16 1.77
N LYS A 679 45.21 3.77 2.60
CA LYS A 679 45.29 5.19 2.99
C LYS A 679 46.65 5.51 3.61
N LEU A 680 47.12 4.68 4.54
CA LEU A 680 48.42 4.81 5.21
C LEU A 680 49.61 4.55 4.26
N THR A 681 49.56 3.48 3.46
CA THR A 681 50.67 3.11 2.55
C THR A 681 50.85 4.11 1.41
N CYS A 682 49.77 4.61 0.82
CA CYS A 682 49.81 5.47 -0.37
C CYS A 682 49.73 6.97 -0.03
N GLY A 683 49.59 7.34 1.24
CA GLY A 683 49.53 8.74 1.69
C GLY A 683 48.33 9.49 1.10
N ILE A 684 47.18 8.83 1.00
CA ILE A 684 45.95 9.40 0.41
C ILE A 684 45.49 10.57 1.29
N LYS A 685 45.32 11.75 0.69
CA LYS A 685 44.92 12.98 1.39
C LYS A 685 43.41 13.08 1.57
N GLU A 686 42.98 13.90 2.53
CA GLU A 686 41.58 14.35 2.67
C GLU A 686 41.05 15.00 1.37
N GLU A 687 41.89 15.76 0.64
CA GLU A 687 41.59 16.33 -0.70
C GLU A 687 41.28 15.25 -1.76
N GLU A 688 41.78 14.02 -1.58
CA GLU A 688 41.52 12.86 -2.46
C GLU A 688 40.34 12.01 -1.94
N GLU A 689 39.82 12.31 -0.74
CA GLU A 689 38.55 11.80 -0.19
C GLU A 689 37.35 12.71 -0.55
N GLU A 690 37.57 13.98 -0.93
CA GLU A 690 36.50 14.94 -1.31
C GLU A 690 35.77 14.57 -2.60
N ALA A 691 36.28 13.62 -3.39
CA ALA A 691 35.52 12.90 -4.41
C ALA A 691 34.53 11.92 -3.75
N LYS A 692 33.61 12.46 -2.94
CA LYS A 692 32.78 11.72 -1.99
C LYS A 692 32.01 10.59 -2.69
N PRO A 693 32.28 9.29 -2.39
CA PRO A 693 31.31 8.24 -2.64
C PRO A 693 30.06 8.52 -1.79
N CYS A 694 28.89 7.99 -2.19
CA CYS A 694 27.66 8.23 -1.43
C CYS A 694 27.82 7.85 0.06
N GLU A 695 27.54 8.79 0.98
CA GLU A 695 27.81 8.59 2.42
C GLU A 695 26.75 7.73 3.12
N CYS A 696 25.65 7.39 2.45
CA CYS A 696 24.58 6.55 2.98
C CYS A 696 24.29 5.35 2.07
N PHE A 697 23.99 4.21 2.69
CA PHE A 697 23.83 2.90 2.06
C PHE A 697 22.54 2.27 2.57
N VAL A 698 21.74 1.70 1.67
CA VAL A 698 20.41 1.14 1.97
C VAL A 698 20.36 -0.30 1.50
N SER A 699 19.83 -1.19 2.34
CA SER A 699 19.59 -2.59 1.96
C SER A 699 18.32 -2.75 1.14
N MET A 700 18.41 -3.45 0.00
CA MET A 700 17.24 -3.82 -0.80
C MET A 700 16.26 -4.73 -0.04
N GLU A 701 16.77 -5.56 0.89
CA GLU A 701 15.95 -6.45 1.71
C GLU A 701 15.10 -5.66 2.72
N LEU A 702 15.59 -4.50 3.21
CA LEU A 702 14.77 -3.57 3.99
C LEU A 702 13.75 -2.82 3.14
N ILE A 703 14.15 -2.31 1.96
CA ILE A 703 13.20 -1.65 1.04
C ILE A 703 12.04 -2.60 0.72
N ALA A 704 12.32 -3.88 0.43
CA ALA A 704 11.31 -4.88 0.14
C ALA A 704 10.37 -5.14 1.33
N THR A 705 10.92 -5.38 2.52
CA THR A 705 10.16 -5.85 3.68
C THR A 705 9.44 -4.77 4.48
N PHE A 706 9.90 -3.52 4.44
CA PHE A 706 9.34 -2.44 5.25
C PHE A 706 8.01 -1.88 4.69
N GLY A 707 7.12 -1.51 5.61
CA GLY A 707 5.92 -0.70 5.35
C GLY A 707 6.13 0.78 5.71
N LEU A 708 5.15 1.62 5.40
CA LEU A 708 5.21 3.09 5.39
C LEU A 708 6.11 3.71 6.48
N LYS A 709 5.83 3.47 7.76
CA LYS A 709 6.56 4.09 8.89
C LYS A 709 8.06 3.74 8.90
N LYS A 710 8.40 2.46 8.70
CA LYS A 710 9.81 2.04 8.62
C LYS A 710 10.49 2.49 7.32
N LEU A 711 9.75 2.68 6.24
CA LEU A 711 10.27 3.29 5.01
C LEU A 711 10.53 4.79 5.19
N GLN A 712 9.73 5.50 5.99
CA GLN A 712 9.98 6.89 6.38
C GLN A 712 11.24 6.99 7.26
N GLU A 713 11.33 6.20 8.33
CA GLU A 713 12.54 6.10 9.18
C GLU A 713 13.81 5.76 8.36
N LEU A 714 13.70 4.85 7.39
CA LEU A 714 14.80 4.49 6.50
C LEU A 714 15.16 5.61 5.52
N ALA A 715 14.18 6.36 4.99
CA ALA A 715 14.42 7.52 4.12
C ALA A 715 15.02 8.71 4.87
N GLU A 716 14.61 8.95 6.13
CA GLU A 716 15.20 9.97 7.01
C GLU A 716 16.68 9.70 7.33
N SER A 717 17.14 8.45 7.21
CA SER A 717 18.57 8.09 7.34
C SER A 717 19.43 8.48 6.12
N VAL A 718 18.80 8.88 5.00
CA VAL A 718 19.47 9.21 3.74
C VAL A 718 19.45 10.73 3.51
N PRO A 719 20.57 11.37 3.10
CA PRO A 719 20.60 12.80 2.82
C PRO A 719 19.73 13.15 1.59
N SER A 720 18.86 14.14 1.77
CA SER A 720 17.94 14.70 0.77
C SER A 720 18.62 15.50 -0.33
#